data_AF-A0A0D7VWZ1-F1
#
_entry.id   AF-A0A0D7VWZ1-F1
#
_cell.length_a   1.000
_cell.length_b   1.000
_cell.length_c   1.000
_cell.angle_alpha   90.00
_cell.angle_beta   90.00
_cell.angle_gamma   90.00
#
_symmetry.space_group_name_H-M   'P 1'
#
loop_
_entity.id
_entity.type
_entity.pdbx_description
1 polymer ?
#
loop_
_entity_poly.entity_id
_entity_poly.type
_entity_poly.pdbx_seq_one_letter_code
_entity_poly.pdbx_strand_id
1 'polypeptide(L)'
;MLIVWGSTAQNKSINTIENVYLHTDRSTYFLGEDLWYKAYNVNAFTGLLTDLSNVLYVELISSDSKIISRQKIKLEMGLGHGDLKLTDSVGVKSGHYQLRAYTNWNRNFGDDFIFTKNIEIIDVFKSHFGSETEENSNTEVPKASEQINNTFKIEFFPEGGSLLKNVASVVGFKAVDLIGNPIEVSGDIFDANNLKIASFSSEHDGMGKFQILPLQNQPYYAIARINTGDELLQELPEVLTEGYKISYKNFKGRNIIAVSTNQETLGKNPNKNVKVVCKLKGVSYLEIAKKVNTTTALIELPEDKLKAGINQITLYDSDSKPQSERLVYFEKANDLNVTLETNKQSYEPNENVIINVSSKQKTGKPQSASFSLSVTDMNGEDAEQNYSSNICSYYLMESDVRGEIHQPNYYFNPKNPKRLTHLDNLLLTQGWRDFLWKSQPKINDTLGYKVEKGITISGRVEQLFSKNPMVNNNVTLGLINKNGFNAFNTTTDSLGEFKFEKLIFSSKTDVFLSTNNQKGKQKGFLYLNKEEKPLQVTFKLPELNPLESTTVINYMYGKYMALGVPPENILDEVEITASKRDDLDFFYGAADYKYVPDVADKNLYSISDILDNVPGVSNGKITGENKPPMFLIDTYEGDAAFVLPSEVERIEVIRPSEMLIAIYGEEASHGIISIITNGKSRSNQPKKDSVHSLKRQIEGFYEARKFYESTNKNSSEEDNKLFEARNTIYWNPYVHPDKLGKASVNYHNTNTKTKVKVQLEGITSSGIPVVKKVYYNIVED
;
A
#
# COMPACT_ATOMS: atom_id res chain seq x y z
N MET A 1 -20.92 -35.91 -29.23
CA MET A 1 -19.49 -36.24 -29.44
C MET A 1 -18.71 -34.94 -29.39
N LEU A 2 -18.21 -34.56 -28.22
CA LEU A 2 -17.53 -33.29 -27.97
C LEU A 2 -16.04 -33.47 -28.30
N ILE A 3 -15.60 -32.89 -29.41
CA ILE A 3 -14.18 -32.87 -29.79
C ILE A 3 -13.54 -31.70 -29.04
N VAL A 4 -12.77 -32.02 -28.00
CA VAL A 4 -11.92 -31.08 -27.28
C VAL A 4 -10.70 -30.81 -28.14
N TRP A 5 -10.65 -29.66 -28.81
CA TRP A 5 -9.41 -29.17 -29.42
C TRP A 5 -8.57 -28.52 -28.33
N GLY A 6 -7.51 -29.21 -27.90
CA GLY A 6 -6.40 -28.59 -27.20
C GLY A 6 -5.62 -27.73 -28.19
N SER A 7 -5.83 -26.42 -28.17
CA SER A 7 -4.92 -25.49 -28.85
C SER A 7 -3.76 -25.20 -27.91
N THR A 8 -2.58 -25.71 -28.29
CA THR A 8 -1.29 -25.28 -27.77
C THR A 8 -1.01 -23.86 -28.30
N ALA A 9 -1.63 -22.86 -27.66
CA ALA A 9 -1.16 -21.49 -27.78
C ALA A 9 0.20 -21.40 -27.07
N GLN A 10 1.24 -21.01 -27.81
CA GLN A 10 2.54 -20.63 -27.28
C GLN A 10 2.35 -19.77 -26.03
N ASN A 11 2.80 -20.30 -24.90
CA ASN A 11 2.72 -19.68 -23.59
C ASN A 11 3.68 -18.47 -23.59
N LYS A 12 3.25 -17.35 -24.19
CA LYS A 12 3.81 -16.03 -23.90
C LYS A 12 3.56 -15.87 -22.40
N SER A 13 4.59 -16.09 -21.58
CA SER A 13 4.47 -16.17 -20.12
C SER A 13 3.60 -15.01 -19.65
N ILE A 14 2.40 -15.30 -19.15
CA ILE A 14 1.56 -14.28 -18.54
C ILE A 14 2.44 -13.70 -17.42
N ASN A 15 2.86 -12.45 -17.59
CA ASN A 15 3.64 -11.76 -16.57
C ASN A 15 2.80 -11.81 -15.30
N THR A 16 3.33 -12.46 -14.26
CA THR A 16 2.62 -12.64 -12.99
C THR A 16 2.37 -11.28 -12.36
N ILE A 17 1.11 -10.89 -12.22
CA ILE A 17 0.71 -9.63 -11.60
C ILE A 17 0.54 -9.88 -10.10
N GLU A 18 1.05 -8.95 -9.30
CA GLU A 18 0.92 -8.94 -7.83
C GLU A 18 -0.32 -8.13 -7.45
N ASN A 19 -1.08 -8.59 -6.45
CA ASN A 19 -2.20 -7.87 -5.88
C ASN A 19 -1.99 -7.80 -4.37
N VAL A 20 -1.77 -6.59 -3.87
CA VAL A 20 -1.44 -6.32 -2.46
C VAL A 20 -2.72 -5.93 -1.72
N TYR A 21 -2.84 -6.37 -0.47
CA TYR A 21 -3.84 -5.92 0.48
C TYR A 21 -3.20 -5.64 1.83
N LEU A 22 -3.59 -4.55 2.50
CA LEU A 22 -3.23 -4.30 3.90
C LEU A 22 -4.46 -4.47 4.82
N HIS A 23 -4.40 -5.42 5.75
CA HIS A 23 -5.30 -5.42 6.90
C HIS A 23 -4.77 -4.42 7.91
N THR A 24 -5.54 -3.40 8.23
CA THR A 24 -5.25 -2.44 9.31
C THR A 24 -6.11 -2.76 10.53
N ASP A 25 -5.64 -2.44 11.73
CA ASP A 25 -6.40 -2.66 12.95
C ASP A 25 -7.71 -1.84 12.99
N ARG A 26 -7.71 -0.62 12.42
CA ARG A 26 -8.88 0.26 12.26
C ARG A 26 -8.84 1.02 10.92
N SER A 27 -9.86 1.83 10.66
CA SER A 27 -9.91 2.82 9.56
C SER A 27 -9.97 4.27 10.04
N THR A 28 -10.38 4.49 11.29
CA THR A 28 -10.43 5.79 11.95
C THR A 28 -9.54 5.74 13.19
N TYR A 29 -8.72 6.77 13.33
CA TYR A 29 -7.69 6.90 14.37
C TYR A 29 -7.77 8.28 15.00
N PHE A 30 -7.22 8.40 16.21
CA PHE A 30 -7.05 9.68 16.88
C PHE A 30 -5.60 10.13 16.82
N LEU A 31 -5.39 11.45 16.79
CA LEU A 31 -4.04 12.02 16.80
C LEU A 31 -3.26 11.50 18.02
N GLY A 32 -2.03 11.05 17.81
CA GLY A 32 -1.20 10.41 18.84
C GLY A 32 -1.26 8.86 18.83
N GLU A 33 -2.22 8.25 18.13
CA GLU A 33 -2.32 6.80 18.04
C GLU A 33 -1.31 6.16 17.07
N ASP A 34 -1.26 4.82 17.13
CA ASP A 34 -0.53 3.98 16.20
C ASP A 34 -1.50 3.25 15.27
N LEU A 35 -1.22 3.30 13.97
CA LEU A 35 -1.85 2.45 12.96
C LEU A 35 -1.03 1.18 12.78
N TRP A 36 -1.65 0.01 12.97
CA TRP A 36 -1.01 -1.28 12.81
C TRP A 36 -1.52 -1.96 11.55
N TYR A 37 -0.64 -2.62 10.80
CA TYR A 37 -1.05 -3.31 9.58
C TYR A 37 -0.29 -4.59 9.28
N LYS A 38 -0.96 -5.46 8.51
CA LYS A 38 -0.36 -6.63 7.87
C LYS A 38 -0.60 -6.59 6.37
N ALA A 39 0.45 -6.85 5.62
CA ALA A 39 0.43 -7.03 4.19
C ALA A 39 0.20 -8.48 3.77
N TYR A 40 -0.62 -8.64 2.74
CA TYR A 40 -0.83 -9.86 1.99
C TYR A 40 -0.56 -9.53 0.52
N ASN A 41 0.38 -10.20 -0.11
CA ASN A 41 0.69 -10.07 -1.53
C ASN A 41 0.38 -11.40 -2.21
N VAL A 42 -0.60 -11.40 -3.10
CA VAL A 42 -1.03 -12.59 -3.85
C VAL A 42 -0.74 -12.42 -5.33
N ASN A 43 -0.57 -13.53 -6.01
CA ASN A 43 -0.67 -13.54 -7.46
C ASN A 43 -2.11 -13.21 -7.84
N ALA A 44 -2.32 -12.14 -8.61
CA ALA A 44 -3.65 -11.67 -8.96
C ALA A 44 -4.49 -12.80 -9.56
N PHE A 45 -3.94 -13.59 -10.50
CA PHE A 45 -4.66 -14.63 -11.23
C PHE A 45 -5.04 -15.85 -10.37
N THR A 46 -4.13 -16.31 -9.50
CA THR A 46 -4.35 -17.54 -8.71
C THR A 46 -4.94 -17.27 -7.33
N GLY A 47 -4.81 -16.05 -6.81
CA GLY A 47 -5.16 -15.69 -5.43
C GLY A 47 -4.22 -16.29 -4.38
N LEU A 48 -3.17 -17.00 -4.79
CA LEU A 48 -2.19 -17.59 -3.87
C LEU A 48 -1.15 -16.55 -3.46
N LEU A 49 -0.69 -16.60 -2.21
CA LEU A 49 0.44 -15.80 -1.74
C LEU A 49 1.64 -15.99 -2.69
N THR A 50 2.31 -14.88 -3.00
CA THR A 50 3.43 -14.88 -3.96
C THR A 50 4.69 -14.35 -3.32
N ASP A 51 5.82 -14.99 -3.61
CA ASP A 51 7.16 -14.55 -3.23
C ASP A 51 7.86 -13.80 -4.37
N LEU A 52 7.11 -13.30 -5.37
CA LEU A 52 7.68 -12.64 -6.54
C LEU A 52 8.52 -11.43 -6.12
N SER A 53 7.92 -10.42 -5.50
CA SER A 53 8.63 -9.29 -4.88
C SER A 53 8.78 -9.50 -3.37
N ASN A 54 9.96 -9.16 -2.84
CA ASN A 54 10.27 -9.18 -1.41
C ASN A 54 10.30 -7.77 -0.79
N VAL A 55 10.09 -6.73 -1.59
CA VAL A 55 10.04 -5.33 -1.15
C VAL A 55 8.66 -4.77 -1.45
N LEU A 56 7.97 -4.35 -0.39
CA LEU A 56 6.70 -3.64 -0.48
C LEU A 56 6.91 -2.19 -0.01
N TYR A 57 6.45 -1.22 -0.79
CA TYR A 57 6.38 0.16 -0.36
C TYR A 57 5.02 0.39 0.30
N VAL A 58 5.02 0.95 1.51
CA VAL A 58 3.81 1.40 2.21
C VAL A 58 3.95 2.89 2.49
N GLU A 59 2.96 3.66 2.06
CA GLU A 59 2.98 5.12 2.09
C GLU A 59 1.73 5.66 2.78
N LEU A 60 1.90 6.67 3.65
CA LEU A 60 0.82 7.46 4.21
C LEU A 60 0.81 8.82 3.51
N ILE A 61 -0.31 9.14 2.87
CA ILE A 61 -0.45 10.28 1.98
C ILE A 61 -1.53 11.20 2.51
N SER A 62 -1.23 12.48 2.72
CA SER A 62 -2.23 13.48 3.14
C SER A 62 -3.11 13.95 1.98
N SER A 63 -4.23 14.59 2.30
CA SER A 63 -5.21 15.12 1.32
C SER A 63 -4.64 16.14 0.33
N ASP A 64 -3.53 16.80 0.66
CA ASP A 64 -2.75 17.70 -0.21
C ASP A 64 -1.78 16.97 -1.15
N SER A 65 -1.93 15.64 -1.29
CA SER A 65 -1.08 14.75 -2.09
C SER A 65 0.37 14.63 -1.62
N LYS A 66 0.70 15.00 -0.37
CA LYS A 66 2.05 14.84 0.19
C LYS A 66 2.24 13.46 0.82
N ILE A 67 3.36 12.81 0.51
CA ILE A 67 3.77 11.58 1.21
C ILE A 67 4.36 11.99 2.56
N ILE A 68 3.64 11.70 3.65
CA ILE A 68 4.07 12.01 5.02
C ILE A 68 5.03 10.93 5.54
N SER A 69 4.76 9.68 5.22
CA SER A 69 5.61 8.54 5.58
C SER A 69 5.71 7.56 4.43
N ARG A 70 6.90 6.96 4.26
CA ARG A 70 7.18 5.91 3.29
C ARG A 70 8.07 4.85 3.92
N GLN A 71 7.59 3.61 3.95
CA GLN A 71 8.30 2.47 4.54
C GLN A 71 8.58 1.40 3.47
N LYS A 72 9.78 0.81 3.50
CA LYS A 72 10.11 -0.41 2.76
C LYS A 72 9.84 -1.62 3.67
N ILE A 73 8.79 -2.37 3.41
CA ILE A 73 8.41 -3.56 4.17
C ILE A 73 8.98 -4.80 3.48
N LYS A 74 9.70 -5.62 4.26
CA LYS A 74 10.19 -6.90 3.78
C LYS A 74 9.01 -7.89 3.70
N LEU A 75 8.81 -8.49 2.54
CA LEU A 75 7.86 -9.58 2.35
C LEU A 75 8.56 -10.93 2.43
N GLU A 76 7.95 -11.86 3.15
CA GLU A 76 8.35 -13.27 3.22
C GLU A 76 7.13 -14.13 2.86
N MET A 77 7.24 -14.92 1.79
CA MET A 77 6.13 -15.70 1.24
C MET A 77 4.86 -14.84 0.98
N GLY A 78 5.06 -13.61 0.50
CA GLY A 78 3.98 -12.66 0.24
C GLY A 78 3.36 -12.05 1.49
N LEU A 79 3.95 -12.23 2.68
CA LEU A 79 3.45 -11.67 3.94
C LEU A 79 4.45 -10.64 4.49
N GLY A 80 3.94 -9.55 5.04
CA GLY A 80 4.74 -8.54 5.75
C GLY A 80 3.87 -7.84 6.77
N HIS A 81 4.46 -7.03 7.65
CA HIS A 81 3.72 -6.24 8.63
C HIS A 81 4.51 -4.99 8.99
N GLY A 82 3.80 -4.01 9.55
CA GLY A 82 4.38 -2.75 9.97
C GLY A 82 3.37 -1.93 10.76
N ASP A 83 3.77 -0.71 11.04
CA ASP A 83 3.01 0.23 11.84
C ASP A 83 3.42 1.67 11.48
N LEU A 84 2.55 2.62 11.77
CA LEU A 84 2.74 4.05 11.52
C LEU A 84 2.36 4.83 12.78
N LYS A 85 3.24 5.74 13.22
CA LYS A 85 2.92 6.72 14.26
C LYS A 85 2.09 7.84 13.65
N LEU A 86 0.97 8.21 14.29
CA LEU A 86 0.09 9.28 13.84
C LEU A 86 0.23 10.51 14.74
N THR A 87 1.46 10.98 14.96
CA THR A 87 1.81 12.11 15.83
C THR A 87 2.20 13.35 15.03
N ASP A 88 1.97 14.54 15.59
CA ASP A 88 2.36 15.81 14.94
C ASP A 88 3.88 15.91 14.72
N SER A 89 4.68 15.32 15.62
CA SER A 89 6.14 15.24 15.51
C SER A 89 6.67 14.54 14.25
N VAL A 90 5.85 13.75 13.56
CA VAL A 90 6.18 13.14 12.25
C VAL A 90 5.41 13.78 11.09
N GLY A 91 4.80 14.94 11.31
CA GLY A 91 4.09 15.74 10.31
C GLY A 91 2.65 15.29 10.05
N VAL A 92 2.05 14.49 10.95
CA VAL A 92 0.65 14.05 10.84
C VAL A 92 -0.27 15.05 11.54
N LYS A 93 -1.29 15.52 10.83
CA LYS A 93 -2.36 16.40 11.32
C LYS A 93 -3.72 15.69 11.25
N SER A 94 -4.75 16.24 11.92
CA SER A 94 -6.12 15.76 11.73
C SER A 94 -6.61 15.99 10.29
N GLY A 95 -7.38 15.03 9.76
CA GLY A 95 -7.90 15.04 8.40
C GLY A 95 -7.90 13.65 7.76
N HIS A 96 -8.09 13.61 6.44
CA HIS A 96 -8.08 12.38 5.67
C HIS A 96 -6.73 12.09 5.04
N TYR A 97 -6.41 10.80 5.05
CA TYR A 97 -5.20 10.24 4.48
C TYR A 97 -5.54 9.06 3.58
N GLN A 98 -4.65 8.77 2.65
CA GLN A 98 -4.63 7.54 1.89
C GLN A 98 -3.43 6.70 2.34
N LEU A 99 -3.70 5.49 2.81
CA LEU A 99 -2.71 4.44 2.96
C LEU A 99 -2.56 3.74 1.61
N ARG A 100 -1.36 3.80 1.03
CA ARG A 100 -1.05 3.23 -0.29
C ARG A 100 0.01 2.15 -0.18
N ALA A 101 -0.17 1.02 -0.87
CA ALA A 101 0.84 -0.05 -0.89
C ALA A 101 1.03 -0.66 -2.28
N TYR A 102 2.30 -0.86 -2.68
CA TYR A 102 2.68 -1.42 -3.98
C TYR A 102 4.09 -1.99 -3.97
N THR A 103 4.37 -2.96 -4.84
CA THR A 103 5.74 -3.39 -5.17
C THR A 103 6.27 -2.58 -6.34
N ASN A 104 7.60 -2.52 -6.54
CA ASN A 104 8.13 -1.85 -7.74
C ASN A 104 7.59 -2.48 -9.04
N TRP A 105 7.33 -3.80 -9.02
CA TRP A 105 6.77 -4.54 -10.13
C TRP A 105 5.34 -4.09 -10.48
N ASN A 106 4.50 -3.74 -9.50
CA ASN A 106 3.13 -3.24 -9.73
C ASN A 106 3.08 -2.03 -10.65
N ARG A 107 4.12 -1.18 -10.64
CA ARG A 107 4.20 0.06 -11.43
C ARG A 107 4.18 -0.18 -12.94
N ASN A 108 4.38 -1.41 -13.39
CA ASN A 108 4.26 -1.79 -14.80
C ASN A 108 2.80 -1.93 -15.29
N PHE A 109 1.82 -1.98 -14.37
CA PHE A 109 0.43 -2.34 -14.68
C PHE A 109 -0.57 -1.19 -14.44
N GLY A 110 -0.08 0.05 -14.31
CA GLY A 110 -0.91 1.21 -13.97
C GLY A 110 -1.41 1.18 -12.53
N ASP A 111 -2.43 2.00 -12.24
CA ASP A 111 -2.99 2.15 -10.89
C ASP A 111 -3.96 1.03 -10.49
N ASP A 112 -4.36 0.16 -11.43
CA ASP A 112 -5.35 -0.90 -11.23
C ASP A 112 -4.93 -1.96 -10.17
N PHE A 113 -3.63 -2.11 -9.88
CA PHE A 113 -3.10 -3.11 -8.92
C PHE A 113 -2.36 -2.49 -7.73
N ILE A 114 -2.66 -1.23 -7.43
CA ILE A 114 -2.08 -0.50 -6.32
C ILE A 114 -3.11 -0.43 -5.20
N PHE A 115 -2.75 -0.98 -4.05
CA PHE A 115 -3.65 -0.95 -2.90
C PHE A 115 -3.77 0.47 -2.38
N THR A 116 -5.01 0.92 -2.14
CA THR A 116 -5.31 2.18 -1.47
C THR A 116 -6.41 1.97 -0.44
N LYS A 117 -6.29 2.61 0.73
CA LYS A 117 -7.31 2.63 1.77
C LYS A 117 -7.39 4.03 2.37
N ASN A 118 -8.61 4.56 2.50
CA ASN A 118 -8.82 5.83 3.19
C ASN A 118 -8.68 5.63 4.70
N ILE A 119 -7.97 6.55 5.34
CA ILE A 119 -7.71 6.60 6.78
C ILE A 119 -8.13 7.97 7.28
N GLU A 120 -8.95 7.99 8.33
CA GLU A 120 -9.37 9.21 8.99
C GLU A 120 -8.59 9.39 10.28
N ILE A 121 -8.03 10.59 10.49
CA ILE A 121 -7.32 10.97 11.71
C ILE A 121 -8.05 12.14 12.34
N ILE A 122 -8.57 11.92 13.55
CA ILE A 122 -9.40 12.89 14.26
C ILE A 122 -8.60 13.50 15.41
N ASP A 123 -8.69 14.83 15.53
CA ASP A 123 -8.27 15.52 16.74
C ASP A 123 -9.50 15.71 17.64
N VAL A 124 -9.51 14.97 18.75
CA VAL A 124 -10.61 14.95 19.73
C VAL A 124 -10.77 16.31 20.43
N PHE A 125 -9.68 17.05 20.57
CA PHE A 125 -9.62 18.30 21.32
C PHE A 125 -9.93 19.52 20.46
N LYS A 126 -9.71 19.45 19.14
CA LYS A 126 -9.94 20.56 18.20
C LYS A 126 -11.34 21.16 18.26
N SER A 127 -12.38 20.33 18.40
CA SER A 127 -13.78 20.78 18.48
C SER A 127 -14.17 21.39 19.83
N HIS A 128 -13.39 21.13 20.89
CA HIS A 128 -13.70 21.56 22.27
C HIS A 128 -12.79 22.70 22.76
N PHE A 129 -11.60 22.87 22.16
CA PHE A 129 -10.61 23.89 22.50
C PHE A 129 -10.30 24.86 21.34
N GLY A 130 -10.90 24.66 20.16
CA GLY A 130 -10.81 25.60 19.05
C GLY A 130 -11.36 26.96 19.43
N SER A 131 -10.48 27.97 19.45
CA SER A 131 -10.84 29.37 19.66
C SER A 131 -11.81 29.87 18.59
N GLU A 132 -12.68 30.80 18.99
CA GLU A 132 -13.63 31.59 18.19
C GLU A 132 -12.98 32.47 17.10
N THR A 133 -12.11 31.93 16.25
CA THR A 133 -11.45 32.70 15.18
C THR A 133 -11.60 32.06 13.82
N GLU A 134 -12.82 31.67 13.45
CA GLU A 134 -13.28 31.67 12.04
C GLU A 134 -14.76 32.12 11.95
N GLU A 135 -15.13 33.17 12.68
CA GLU A 135 -16.27 34.03 12.30
C GLU A 135 -15.72 35.38 11.83
N ASN A 136 -15.47 35.50 10.53
CA ASN A 136 -15.72 36.68 9.69
C ASN A 136 -14.92 36.60 8.38
N SER A 137 -15.41 35.77 7.47
CA SER A 137 -15.31 36.08 6.04
C SER A 137 -16.73 36.24 5.52
N ASN A 138 -17.24 37.47 5.63
CA ASN A 138 -18.33 37.95 4.79
C ASN A 138 -17.84 37.91 3.34
N THR A 139 -18.01 36.76 2.68
CA THR A 139 -18.00 36.69 1.23
C THR A 139 -19.37 37.17 0.75
N GLU A 140 -19.43 38.44 0.37
CA GLU A 140 -20.49 38.95 -0.49
C GLU A 140 -20.59 38.05 -1.72
N VAL A 141 -21.74 37.41 -1.87
CA VAL A 141 -22.10 36.61 -3.04
C VAL A 141 -22.15 37.54 -4.25
N PRO A 142 -21.30 37.36 -5.29
CA PRO A 142 -21.57 37.98 -6.56
C PRO A 142 -22.82 37.31 -7.13
N LYS A 143 -23.86 38.10 -7.42
CA LYS A 143 -24.98 37.66 -8.26
C LYS A 143 -24.43 37.29 -9.64
N ALA A 144 -24.09 36.03 -9.81
CA ALA A 144 -23.80 35.42 -11.10
C ALA A 144 -25.06 34.70 -11.59
N SER A 145 -25.42 35.02 -12.83
CA SER A 145 -26.44 34.44 -13.69
C SER A 145 -26.82 32.99 -13.42
N GLU A 146 -28.13 32.71 -13.48
CA GLU A 146 -28.74 31.37 -13.54
C GLU A 146 -28.01 30.45 -14.54
N GLN A 147 -27.08 29.65 -14.03
CA GLN A 147 -26.72 28.37 -14.60
C GLN A 147 -27.28 27.31 -13.65
N ILE A 148 -28.01 26.35 -14.20
CA ILE A 148 -28.58 25.22 -13.46
C ILE A 148 -27.42 24.42 -12.85
N ASN A 149 -27.10 24.69 -11.58
CA ASN A 149 -26.15 23.90 -10.82
C ASN A 149 -26.88 22.62 -10.39
N ASN A 150 -26.64 21.52 -11.09
CA ASN A 150 -27.17 20.21 -10.69
C ASN A 150 -26.66 19.85 -9.30
N THR A 151 -27.56 19.52 -8.37
CA THR A 151 -27.23 19.14 -6.98
C THR A 151 -26.71 17.70 -6.87
N PHE A 152 -26.85 16.91 -7.93
CA PHE A 152 -26.39 15.53 -8.03
C PHE A 152 -26.06 15.11 -9.45
N LYS A 153 -25.46 13.92 -9.60
CA LYS A 153 -25.12 13.31 -10.88
C LYS A 153 -25.78 11.93 -11.01
N ILE A 154 -26.32 11.62 -12.18
CA ILE A 154 -26.81 10.29 -12.54
C ILE A 154 -26.21 9.84 -13.87
N GLU A 155 -25.77 8.58 -13.95
CA GLU A 155 -25.22 7.97 -15.16
C GLU A 155 -25.97 6.69 -15.52
N PHE A 156 -26.08 6.41 -16.83
CA PHE A 156 -26.82 5.26 -17.38
C PHE A 156 -25.90 4.32 -18.17
N PHE A 157 -26.06 3.02 -17.93
CA PHE A 157 -25.14 1.96 -18.33
C PHE A 157 -25.90 0.82 -19.03
N PRO A 158 -26.01 0.85 -20.37
CA PRO A 158 -26.64 -0.21 -21.14
C PRO A 158 -25.91 -1.54 -20.95
N GLU A 159 -26.64 -2.60 -20.60
CA GLU A 159 -26.07 -3.95 -20.45
C GLU A 159 -25.44 -4.39 -21.78
N GLY A 160 -24.16 -4.79 -21.71
CA GLY A 160 -23.41 -5.20 -22.89
C GLY A 160 -22.74 -4.06 -23.68
N GLY A 161 -22.83 -2.82 -23.19
CA GLY A 161 -22.07 -1.65 -23.68
C GLY A 161 -22.87 -0.66 -24.52
N SER A 162 -23.91 -1.08 -25.24
CA SER A 162 -24.70 -0.17 -26.08
C SER A 162 -26.16 -0.61 -26.20
N LEU A 163 -27.04 0.36 -26.42
CA LEU A 163 -28.42 0.10 -26.80
C LEU A 163 -28.48 -0.33 -28.28
N LEU A 164 -29.38 -1.24 -28.61
CA LEU A 164 -29.57 -1.73 -29.98
C LEU A 164 -31.02 -1.59 -30.38
N LYS A 165 -31.26 -1.03 -31.57
CA LYS A 165 -32.59 -0.83 -32.13
C LYS A 165 -33.39 -2.13 -32.17
N ASN A 166 -34.65 -2.07 -31.74
CA ASN A 166 -35.61 -3.18 -31.68
C ASN A 166 -35.16 -4.36 -30.80
N VAL A 167 -34.28 -4.12 -29.82
CA VAL A 167 -33.80 -5.15 -28.90
C VAL A 167 -34.02 -4.69 -27.46
N ALA A 168 -34.81 -5.47 -26.71
CA ALA A 168 -35.06 -5.23 -25.29
C ALA A 168 -33.73 -5.21 -24.51
N SER A 169 -33.54 -4.17 -23.71
CA SER A 169 -32.26 -3.85 -23.07
C SER A 169 -32.44 -3.51 -21.61
N VAL A 170 -31.58 -4.07 -20.76
CA VAL A 170 -31.42 -3.64 -19.39
C VAL A 170 -30.46 -2.46 -19.38
N VAL A 171 -30.79 -1.43 -18.62
CA VAL A 171 -29.93 -0.27 -18.39
C VAL A 171 -29.75 -0.15 -16.87
N GLY A 172 -28.51 -0.30 -16.42
CA GLY A 172 -28.13 0.04 -15.05
C GLY A 172 -28.03 1.55 -14.91
N PHE A 173 -28.22 2.09 -13.71
CA PHE A 173 -27.92 3.49 -13.43
C PHE A 173 -27.26 3.62 -12.06
N LYS A 174 -26.47 4.68 -11.90
CA LYS A 174 -25.85 5.07 -10.63
C LYS A 174 -26.07 6.57 -10.41
N ALA A 175 -26.57 6.93 -9.23
CA ALA A 175 -26.70 8.30 -8.79
C ALA A 175 -25.79 8.58 -7.59
N VAL A 176 -25.10 9.72 -7.63
CA VAL A 176 -24.20 10.20 -6.58
C VAL A 176 -24.37 11.70 -6.36
N ASP A 177 -24.03 12.17 -5.17
CA ASP A 177 -23.90 13.61 -4.90
C ASP A 177 -22.64 14.21 -5.58
N LEU A 178 -22.38 15.49 -5.35
CA LEU A 178 -21.22 16.19 -5.91
C LEU A 178 -19.86 15.69 -5.40
N ILE A 179 -19.85 14.96 -4.29
CA ILE A 179 -18.66 14.43 -3.61
C ILE A 179 -18.44 12.95 -3.98
N GLY A 180 -19.43 12.30 -4.60
CA GLY A 180 -19.39 10.90 -5.04
C GLY A 180 -20.11 9.93 -4.10
N ASN A 181 -20.76 10.41 -3.03
CA ASN A 181 -21.53 9.58 -2.13
C ASN A 181 -22.82 9.09 -2.80
N PRO A 182 -23.25 7.85 -2.55
CA PRO A 182 -24.49 7.34 -3.12
C PRO A 182 -25.72 8.13 -2.68
N ILE A 183 -26.67 8.34 -3.61
CA ILE A 183 -27.95 8.99 -3.31
C ILE A 183 -29.13 8.21 -3.89
N GLU A 184 -30.22 8.15 -3.13
CA GLU A 184 -31.45 7.50 -3.57
C GLU A 184 -32.21 8.40 -4.58
N VAL A 185 -32.53 7.85 -5.75
CA VAL A 185 -33.25 8.55 -6.82
C VAL A 185 -34.41 7.71 -7.33
N SER A 186 -35.44 8.38 -7.86
CA SER A 186 -36.48 7.75 -8.67
C SER A 186 -36.80 8.60 -9.89
N GLY A 187 -37.30 7.99 -10.96
CA GLY A 187 -37.49 8.74 -12.19
C GLY A 187 -38.19 7.99 -13.30
N ASP A 188 -38.34 8.69 -14.40
CA ASP A 188 -39.04 8.23 -15.60
C ASP A 188 -38.18 8.45 -16.84
N ILE A 189 -38.30 7.54 -17.80
CA ILE A 189 -37.60 7.58 -19.09
C ILE A 189 -38.60 8.00 -20.17
N PHE A 190 -38.20 8.95 -21.01
CA PHE A 190 -39.02 9.51 -22.07
C PHE A 190 -38.33 9.37 -23.44
N ASP A 191 -39.13 9.29 -24.49
CA ASP A 191 -38.67 9.42 -25.87
C ASP A 191 -38.64 10.90 -26.32
N ALA A 192 -38.24 11.15 -27.56
CA ALA A 192 -38.18 12.50 -28.12
C ALA A 192 -39.55 13.19 -28.27
N ASN A 193 -40.66 12.47 -28.10
CA ASN A 193 -42.02 13.01 -28.11
C ASN A 193 -42.59 13.23 -26.70
N ASN A 194 -41.74 13.15 -25.67
CA ASN A 194 -42.12 13.21 -24.26
C ASN A 194 -43.09 12.09 -23.81
N LEU A 195 -43.10 10.96 -24.53
CA LEU A 195 -43.87 9.79 -24.12
C LEU A 195 -43.06 8.98 -23.11
N LYS A 196 -43.67 8.68 -21.96
CA LYS A 196 -43.06 7.83 -20.93
C LYS A 196 -42.93 6.39 -21.41
N ILE A 197 -41.71 5.86 -21.41
CA ILE A 197 -41.35 4.51 -21.87
C ILE A 197 -41.07 3.56 -20.70
N ALA A 198 -40.46 4.05 -19.62
CA ALA A 198 -40.12 3.25 -18.44
C ALA A 198 -40.06 4.12 -17.18
N SER A 199 -40.01 3.47 -16.02
CA SER A 199 -39.69 4.10 -14.74
C SER A 199 -38.55 3.35 -14.06
N PHE A 200 -37.82 4.04 -13.20
CA PHE A 200 -36.73 3.48 -12.42
C PHE A 200 -36.71 4.05 -11.00
N SER A 201 -36.14 3.28 -10.06
CA SER A 201 -35.91 3.69 -8.68
C SER A 201 -34.67 2.98 -8.17
N SER A 202 -33.86 3.68 -7.38
CA SER A 202 -32.69 3.10 -6.71
C SER A 202 -33.10 1.89 -5.85
N GLU A 203 -32.29 0.84 -5.89
CA GLU A 203 -32.46 -0.36 -5.07
C GLU A 203 -31.48 -0.38 -3.90
N HIS A 204 -30.25 0.10 -4.12
CA HIS A 204 -29.19 0.15 -3.12
C HIS A 204 -28.06 1.08 -3.57
N ASP A 205 -27.56 1.92 -2.66
CA ASP A 205 -26.42 2.81 -2.89
C ASP A 205 -26.58 3.62 -4.18
N GLY A 206 -27.76 4.20 -4.37
CA GLY A 206 -28.07 5.00 -5.55
C GLY A 206 -28.01 4.25 -6.88
N MET A 207 -27.93 2.92 -6.85
CA MET A 207 -27.89 2.06 -8.02
C MET A 207 -29.19 1.31 -8.21
N GLY A 208 -29.53 1.08 -9.47
CA GLY A 208 -30.64 0.22 -9.86
C GLY A 208 -30.56 -0.11 -11.33
N LYS A 209 -31.64 -0.70 -11.85
CA LYS A 209 -31.76 -1.00 -13.28
C LYS A 209 -33.21 -0.95 -13.74
N PHE A 210 -33.39 -0.69 -15.03
CA PHE A 210 -34.70 -0.76 -15.70
C PHE A 210 -34.57 -1.42 -17.07
N GLN A 211 -35.71 -1.71 -17.70
CA GLN A 211 -35.76 -2.29 -19.05
C GLN A 211 -36.36 -1.29 -20.04
N ILE A 212 -35.79 -1.24 -21.25
CA ILE A 212 -36.25 -0.41 -22.36
C ILE A 212 -36.23 -1.21 -23.66
N LEU A 213 -37.15 -0.90 -24.58
CA LEU A 213 -37.13 -1.37 -25.96
C LEU A 213 -36.91 -0.17 -26.89
N PRO A 214 -35.67 0.08 -27.36
CA PRO A 214 -35.38 1.21 -28.24
C PRO A 214 -35.99 0.98 -29.63
N LEU A 215 -36.82 1.90 -30.14
CA LEU A 215 -37.56 1.68 -31.40
C LEU A 215 -36.94 2.40 -32.62
N GLN A 216 -36.20 3.51 -32.43
CA GLN A 216 -35.63 4.30 -33.53
C GLN A 216 -34.51 5.23 -33.04
N ASN A 217 -33.78 5.89 -33.96
CA ASN A 217 -32.75 6.94 -33.75
C ASN A 217 -33.28 8.20 -33.01
N GLN A 218 -34.10 8.03 -31.98
CA GLN A 218 -34.57 9.11 -31.12
C GLN A 218 -33.72 9.12 -29.85
N PRO A 219 -33.24 10.28 -29.41
CA PRO A 219 -32.62 10.40 -28.11
C PRO A 219 -33.65 10.06 -27.04
N TYR A 220 -33.25 9.25 -26.06
CA TYR A 220 -34.00 9.00 -24.85
C TYR A 220 -33.40 9.83 -23.73
N TYR A 221 -34.24 10.32 -22.84
CA TYR A 221 -33.78 11.05 -21.66
C TYR A 221 -34.55 10.61 -20.42
N ALA A 222 -33.90 10.76 -19.27
CA ALA A 222 -34.45 10.51 -17.96
C ALA A 222 -34.77 11.82 -17.25
N ILE A 223 -35.86 11.84 -16.48
CA ILE A 223 -36.09 12.83 -15.43
C ILE A 223 -35.93 12.11 -14.09
N ALA A 224 -34.80 12.35 -13.43
CA ALA A 224 -34.46 11.79 -12.12
C ALA A 224 -34.83 12.76 -11.00
N ARG A 225 -35.32 12.25 -9.88
CA ARG A 225 -35.80 13.03 -8.74
C ARG A 225 -35.21 12.50 -7.45
N ILE A 226 -34.75 13.40 -6.59
CA ILE A 226 -34.30 13.09 -5.22
C ILE A 226 -35.34 13.51 -4.18
N ASN A 227 -35.19 13.03 -2.95
CA ASN A 227 -36.15 13.28 -1.86
C ASN A 227 -36.30 14.76 -1.49
N THR A 228 -35.32 15.61 -1.80
CA THR A 228 -35.40 17.06 -1.57
C THR A 228 -36.29 17.79 -2.59
N GLY A 229 -36.70 17.10 -3.67
CA GLY A 229 -37.54 17.65 -4.73
C GLY A 229 -36.77 18.12 -5.96
N ASP A 230 -35.43 18.13 -5.94
CA ASP A 230 -34.63 18.50 -7.11
C ASP A 230 -34.82 17.48 -8.24
N GLU A 231 -34.93 17.97 -9.47
CA GLU A 231 -35.03 17.17 -10.67
C GLU A 231 -33.79 17.36 -11.56
N LEU A 232 -33.33 16.27 -12.18
CA LEU A 232 -32.24 16.26 -13.13
C LEU A 232 -32.68 15.62 -14.44
N LEU A 233 -32.53 16.36 -15.54
CA LEU A 233 -32.66 15.83 -16.89
C LEU A 233 -31.31 15.26 -17.34
N GLN A 234 -31.29 13.99 -17.74
CA GLN A 234 -30.07 13.31 -18.20
C GLN A 234 -30.37 12.45 -19.44
N GLU A 235 -29.58 12.64 -20.50
CA GLU A 235 -29.69 11.82 -21.72
C GLU A 235 -29.16 10.40 -21.51
N LEU A 236 -29.78 9.44 -22.18
CA LEU A 236 -29.34 8.04 -22.24
C LEU A 236 -28.32 7.84 -23.38
N PRO A 237 -27.46 6.81 -23.31
CA PRO A 237 -26.50 6.51 -24.37
C PRO A 237 -27.15 6.24 -25.73
N GLU A 238 -26.39 6.47 -26.80
CA GLU A 238 -26.85 6.32 -28.18
C GLU A 238 -27.33 4.89 -28.51
N VAL A 239 -28.34 4.81 -29.39
CA VAL A 239 -28.90 3.55 -29.88
C VAL A 239 -28.23 3.17 -31.19
N LEU A 240 -27.53 2.03 -31.20
CA LEU A 240 -26.93 1.48 -32.40
C LEU A 240 -28.00 0.89 -33.33
N THR A 241 -27.78 1.04 -34.64
CA THR A 241 -28.64 0.46 -35.67
C THR A 241 -28.33 -0.99 -35.99
N GLU A 242 -27.12 -1.46 -35.69
CA GLU A 242 -26.62 -2.82 -35.96
C GLU A 242 -25.65 -3.27 -34.87
N GLY A 243 -25.60 -4.57 -34.59
CA GLY A 243 -24.69 -5.15 -33.60
C GLY A 243 -25.22 -6.42 -32.94
N TYR A 244 -24.40 -6.98 -32.06
CA TYR A 244 -24.79 -8.07 -31.17
C TYR A 244 -24.59 -7.62 -29.73
N LYS A 245 -25.44 -8.07 -28.82
CA LYS A 245 -25.30 -7.81 -27.39
C LYS A 245 -25.51 -9.07 -26.57
N ILE A 246 -24.96 -9.08 -25.37
CA ILE A 246 -25.25 -10.13 -24.38
C ILE A 246 -26.07 -9.58 -23.23
N SER A 247 -26.94 -10.43 -22.68
CA SER A 247 -27.47 -10.25 -21.34
C SER A 247 -27.29 -11.51 -20.51
N TYR A 248 -27.13 -11.33 -19.21
CA TYR A 248 -26.96 -12.43 -18.27
C TYR A 248 -28.19 -12.60 -17.39
N LYS A 249 -28.58 -13.85 -17.14
CA LYS A 249 -29.61 -14.18 -16.16
C LYS A 249 -29.29 -15.49 -15.46
N ASN A 250 -29.40 -15.48 -14.13
CA ASN A 250 -29.52 -16.71 -13.36
C ASN A 250 -31.02 -17.08 -13.25
N PHE A 251 -31.38 -18.28 -13.68
CA PHE A 251 -32.76 -18.77 -13.60
C PHE A 251 -32.80 -20.21 -13.11
N LYS A 252 -33.37 -20.41 -11.91
CA LYS A 252 -33.46 -21.72 -11.23
C LYS A 252 -32.09 -22.42 -11.13
N GLY A 253 -31.05 -21.66 -10.78
CA GLY A 253 -29.68 -22.17 -10.65
C GLY A 253 -28.93 -22.36 -11.97
N ARG A 254 -29.54 -22.05 -13.12
CA ARG A 254 -28.86 -22.09 -14.42
C ARG A 254 -28.37 -20.71 -14.83
N ASN A 255 -27.12 -20.65 -15.26
CA ASN A 255 -26.47 -19.43 -15.74
C ASN A 255 -26.67 -19.32 -17.25
N ILE A 256 -27.50 -18.38 -17.69
CA ILE A 256 -27.91 -18.23 -19.09
C ILE A 256 -27.37 -16.90 -19.63
N ILE A 257 -26.69 -16.98 -20.78
CA ILE A 257 -26.33 -15.84 -21.62
C ILE A 257 -27.29 -15.80 -22.81
N ALA A 258 -28.01 -14.69 -22.95
CA ALA A 258 -28.80 -14.40 -24.13
C ALA A 258 -27.99 -13.51 -25.07
N VAL A 259 -27.65 -14.04 -26.24
CA VAL A 259 -27.09 -13.26 -27.34
C VAL A 259 -28.25 -12.70 -28.15
N SER A 260 -28.40 -11.38 -28.15
CA SER A 260 -29.49 -10.69 -28.85
C SER A 260 -28.96 -9.80 -29.96
N THR A 261 -29.71 -9.71 -31.05
CA THR A 261 -29.43 -8.87 -32.22
C THR A 261 -30.74 -8.42 -32.88
N ASN A 262 -30.68 -7.51 -33.84
CA ASN A 262 -31.84 -7.04 -34.59
C ASN A 262 -31.93 -7.66 -35.99
N GLN A 263 -33.05 -7.39 -36.68
CA GLN A 263 -33.31 -7.96 -38.01
C GLN A 263 -32.31 -7.44 -39.05
N GLU A 264 -31.91 -6.18 -38.94
CA GLU A 264 -30.93 -5.55 -39.82
C GLU A 264 -29.57 -6.27 -39.76
N THR A 265 -29.08 -6.56 -38.55
CA THR A 265 -27.82 -7.30 -38.34
C THR A 265 -27.95 -8.75 -38.78
N LEU A 266 -29.04 -9.42 -38.44
CA LEU A 266 -29.29 -10.81 -38.83
C LEU A 266 -29.38 -10.98 -40.35
N GLY A 267 -30.03 -10.04 -41.04
CA GLY A 267 -30.14 -10.02 -42.49
C GLY A 267 -28.79 -9.85 -43.20
N LYS A 268 -27.88 -9.04 -42.66
CA LYS A 268 -26.52 -8.89 -43.20
C LYS A 268 -25.59 -10.06 -42.85
N ASN A 269 -25.83 -10.74 -41.74
CA ASN A 269 -24.98 -11.79 -41.19
C ASN A 269 -25.74 -13.10 -40.90
N PRO A 270 -26.43 -13.70 -41.89
CA PRO A 270 -27.25 -14.88 -41.64
C PRO A 270 -26.39 -16.08 -41.25
N ASN A 271 -26.80 -16.81 -40.21
CA ASN A 271 -26.18 -18.05 -39.75
C ASN A 271 -24.69 -17.93 -39.34
N LYS A 272 -24.22 -16.73 -38.99
CA LYS A 272 -22.85 -16.56 -38.46
C LYS A 272 -22.69 -17.24 -37.10
N ASN A 273 -21.51 -17.78 -36.88
CA ASN A 273 -21.09 -18.27 -35.57
C ASN A 273 -20.56 -17.10 -34.75
N VAL A 274 -21.09 -16.94 -33.54
CA VAL A 274 -20.52 -16.08 -32.51
C VAL A 274 -19.84 -16.94 -31.46
N LYS A 275 -18.89 -16.37 -30.74
CA LYS A 275 -18.16 -17.03 -29.65
C LYS A 275 -18.35 -16.27 -28.35
N VAL A 276 -18.79 -16.94 -27.30
CA VAL A 276 -18.79 -16.40 -25.93
C VAL A 276 -17.56 -16.93 -25.22
N VAL A 277 -16.74 -16.03 -24.70
CA VAL A 277 -15.52 -16.36 -23.95
C VAL A 277 -15.66 -15.84 -22.52
N CYS A 278 -15.48 -16.72 -21.55
CA CYS A 278 -15.39 -16.34 -20.14
C CYS A 278 -13.91 -16.26 -19.73
N LYS A 279 -13.56 -15.13 -19.13
CA LYS A 279 -12.25 -14.85 -18.54
C LYS A 279 -12.43 -14.63 -17.04
N LEU A 280 -11.50 -15.15 -16.26
CA LEU A 280 -11.33 -14.79 -14.86
C LEU A 280 -9.98 -14.09 -14.77
N LYS A 281 -9.98 -12.83 -14.30
CA LYS A 281 -8.76 -12.03 -14.14
C LYS A 281 -7.90 -12.03 -15.41
N GLY A 282 -8.50 -11.85 -16.59
CA GLY A 282 -7.79 -11.83 -17.87
C GLY A 282 -7.44 -13.19 -18.49
N VAL A 283 -7.58 -14.31 -17.76
CA VAL A 283 -7.30 -15.67 -18.30
C VAL A 283 -8.59 -16.31 -18.79
N SER A 284 -8.65 -16.59 -20.10
CA SER A 284 -9.74 -17.36 -20.71
C SER A 284 -9.77 -18.78 -20.18
N TYR A 285 -10.93 -19.25 -19.72
CA TYR A 285 -11.09 -20.62 -19.21
C TYR A 285 -12.27 -21.39 -19.82
N LEU A 286 -13.19 -20.69 -20.49
CA LEU A 286 -14.34 -21.28 -21.16
C LEU A 286 -14.63 -20.53 -22.46
N GLU A 287 -14.84 -21.28 -23.52
CA GLU A 287 -15.25 -20.77 -24.83
C GLU A 287 -16.41 -21.62 -25.35
N ILE A 288 -17.48 -20.95 -25.81
CA ILE A 288 -18.66 -21.60 -26.38
C ILE A 288 -19.02 -20.90 -27.68
N ALA A 289 -18.99 -21.66 -28.79
CA ALA A 289 -19.47 -21.19 -30.08
C ALA A 289 -20.97 -21.44 -30.23
N LYS A 290 -21.71 -20.46 -30.75
CA LYS A 290 -23.15 -20.55 -31.01
C LYS A 290 -23.46 -20.00 -32.39
N LYS A 291 -24.22 -20.74 -33.18
CA LYS A 291 -24.80 -20.22 -34.42
C LYS A 291 -25.99 -19.32 -34.09
N VAL A 292 -25.98 -18.09 -34.61
CA VAL A 292 -27.10 -17.15 -34.47
C VAL A 292 -27.93 -17.18 -35.75
N ASN A 293 -29.13 -17.76 -35.66
CA ASN A 293 -30.10 -17.88 -36.76
C ASN A 293 -31.42 -17.14 -36.47
N THR A 294 -31.60 -16.67 -35.23
CA THR A 294 -32.73 -15.90 -34.74
C THR A 294 -32.21 -14.62 -34.07
N THR A 295 -33.09 -13.66 -33.83
CA THR A 295 -32.75 -12.39 -33.13
C THR A 295 -32.29 -12.62 -31.68
N THR A 296 -32.63 -13.76 -31.08
CA THR A 296 -32.14 -14.16 -29.75
C THR A 296 -31.66 -15.61 -29.79
N ALA A 297 -30.44 -15.84 -29.32
CA ALA A 297 -29.86 -17.16 -29.13
C ALA A 297 -29.45 -17.35 -27.66
N LEU A 298 -29.90 -18.45 -27.04
CA LEU A 298 -29.57 -18.76 -25.65
C LEU A 298 -28.37 -19.71 -25.55
N ILE A 299 -27.48 -19.42 -24.61
CA ILE A 299 -26.31 -20.20 -24.25
C ILE A 299 -26.36 -20.46 -22.73
N GLU A 300 -26.39 -21.73 -22.34
CA GLU A 300 -26.27 -22.12 -20.94
C GLU A 300 -24.79 -22.33 -20.61
N LEU A 301 -24.31 -21.66 -19.56
CA LEU A 301 -22.95 -21.82 -19.07
C LEU A 301 -22.88 -23.06 -18.16
N PRO A 302 -21.98 -24.03 -18.44
CA PRO A 302 -21.85 -25.22 -17.60
C PRO A 302 -21.33 -24.88 -16.20
N GLU A 303 -22.13 -25.15 -15.16
CA GLU A 303 -21.86 -24.80 -13.77
C GLU A 303 -20.54 -25.37 -13.24
N ASP A 304 -20.19 -26.59 -13.67
CA ASP A 304 -18.96 -27.30 -13.33
C ASP A 304 -17.70 -26.59 -13.85
N LYS A 305 -17.83 -25.84 -14.95
CA LYS A 305 -16.72 -25.12 -15.59
C LYS A 305 -16.57 -23.67 -15.11
N LEU A 306 -17.61 -23.09 -14.51
CA LEU A 306 -17.54 -21.73 -14.00
C LEU A 306 -16.53 -21.62 -12.86
N LYS A 307 -15.86 -20.47 -12.74
CA LYS A 307 -14.94 -20.19 -11.64
C LYS A 307 -15.56 -19.17 -10.70
N ALA A 308 -15.29 -19.29 -9.40
CA ALA A 308 -15.77 -18.36 -8.40
C ALA A 308 -15.14 -16.96 -8.59
N GLY A 309 -15.89 -15.89 -8.30
CA GLY A 309 -15.42 -14.51 -8.43
C GLY A 309 -16.05 -13.74 -9.60
N ILE A 310 -15.48 -12.59 -9.94
CA ILE A 310 -15.94 -11.73 -11.04
C ILE A 310 -15.40 -12.27 -12.37
N ASN A 311 -16.31 -12.74 -13.22
CA ASN A 311 -15.98 -13.31 -14.52
C ASN A 311 -16.36 -12.31 -15.61
N GLN A 312 -15.42 -12.04 -16.50
CA GLN A 312 -15.61 -11.23 -17.69
C GLN A 312 -16.13 -12.13 -18.81
N ILE A 313 -17.33 -11.86 -19.28
CA ILE A 313 -17.99 -12.59 -20.35
C ILE A 313 -18.00 -11.70 -21.58
N THR A 314 -17.26 -12.08 -22.61
CA THR A 314 -17.14 -11.30 -23.85
C THR A 314 -17.71 -12.10 -25.02
N LEU A 315 -18.55 -11.45 -25.82
CA LEU A 315 -19.04 -11.96 -27.09
C LEU A 315 -18.10 -11.53 -28.21
N TYR A 316 -17.70 -12.45 -29.07
CA TYR A 316 -16.94 -12.20 -30.30
C TYR A 316 -17.73 -12.63 -31.52
N ASP A 317 -17.59 -11.88 -32.61
CA ASP A 317 -18.12 -12.27 -33.91
C ASP A 317 -17.25 -13.31 -34.63
N SER A 318 -17.61 -13.62 -35.88
CA SER A 318 -16.87 -14.55 -36.74
C SER A 318 -15.42 -14.14 -36.99
N ASP A 319 -15.14 -12.85 -36.95
CA ASP A 319 -13.85 -12.25 -37.27
C ASP A 319 -13.01 -12.07 -35.98
N SER A 320 -13.50 -12.63 -34.87
CA SER A 320 -12.90 -12.54 -33.54
C SER A 320 -12.79 -11.10 -33.03
N LYS A 321 -13.68 -10.22 -33.48
CA LYS A 321 -13.85 -8.87 -32.93
C LYS A 321 -14.84 -8.92 -31.76
N PRO A 322 -14.53 -8.33 -30.59
CA PRO A 322 -15.45 -8.29 -29.46
C PRO A 322 -16.64 -7.37 -29.78
N GLN A 323 -17.84 -7.87 -29.49
CA GLN A 323 -19.14 -7.25 -29.82
C GLN A 323 -19.95 -6.87 -28.58
N SER A 324 -19.69 -7.45 -27.41
CA SER A 324 -20.38 -7.08 -26.17
C SER A 324 -19.67 -7.70 -24.97
N GLU A 325 -19.74 -7.05 -23.81
CA GLU A 325 -19.10 -7.53 -22.59
C GLU A 325 -19.94 -7.33 -21.33
N ARG A 326 -19.86 -8.28 -20.39
CA ARG A 326 -20.56 -8.26 -19.10
C ARG A 326 -19.68 -8.88 -18.02
N LEU A 327 -19.54 -8.19 -16.88
CA LEU A 327 -18.97 -8.77 -15.66
C LEU A 327 -20.06 -9.50 -14.85
N VAL A 328 -19.81 -10.73 -14.43
CA VAL A 328 -20.76 -11.51 -13.63
C VAL A 328 -20.04 -12.13 -12.46
N TYR A 329 -20.57 -11.91 -11.25
CA TYR A 329 -20.07 -12.61 -10.07
C TYR A 329 -20.70 -14.00 -9.95
N PHE A 330 -19.85 -15.03 -9.88
CA PHE A 330 -20.28 -16.38 -9.55
C PHE A 330 -19.87 -16.73 -8.12
N GLU A 331 -20.86 -16.90 -7.24
CA GLU A 331 -20.65 -17.39 -5.88
C GLU A 331 -20.52 -18.93 -5.91
N LYS A 332 -19.42 -19.49 -5.39
CA LYS A 332 -19.29 -20.92 -5.18
C LYS A 332 -19.10 -21.24 -3.70
N ALA A 333 -19.68 -22.36 -3.28
CA ALA A 333 -19.46 -22.87 -1.94
C ALA A 333 -18.00 -23.33 -1.78
N ASN A 334 -17.27 -22.69 -0.88
CA ASN A 334 -15.91 -23.09 -0.55
C ASN A 334 -15.92 -24.27 0.44
N ASP A 335 -14.94 -25.17 0.35
CA ASP A 335 -14.69 -26.24 1.33
C ASP A 335 -13.87 -25.70 2.50
N LEU A 336 -14.45 -24.74 3.24
CA LEU A 336 -13.80 -24.06 4.34
C LEU A 336 -14.77 -23.79 5.48
N ASN A 337 -14.32 -24.07 6.71
CA ASN A 337 -14.97 -23.77 7.96
C ASN A 337 -13.94 -23.12 8.91
N VAL A 338 -14.03 -21.80 9.02
CA VAL A 338 -13.25 -21.02 9.98
C VAL A 338 -14.15 -20.55 11.13
N THR A 339 -13.74 -20.84 12.36
CA THR A 339 -14.39 -20.33 13.57
C THR A 339 -13.44 -19.40 14.33
N LEU A 340 -14.03 -18.39 14.97
CA LEU A 340 -13.38 -17.42 15.83
C LEU A 340 -14.29 -17.31 17.05
N GLU A 341 -13.76 -17.64 18.22
CA GLU A 341 -14.55 -17.72 19.46
C GLU A 341 -13.75 -17.14 20.63
N THR A 342 -14.42 -16.41 21.49
CA THR A 342 -13.91 -15.97 22.79
C THR A 342 -14.37 -16.94 23.88
N ASN A 343 -13.60 -17.07 24.97
CA ASN A 343 -13.99 -17.94 26.08
C ASN A 343 -15.21 -17.43 26.89
N LYS A 344 -15.56 -16.14 26.79
CA LYS A 344 -16.75 -15.52 27.41
C LYS A 344 -17.37 -14.46 26.48
N GLN A 345 -18.59 -14.04 26.81
CA GLN A 345 -19.30 -12.93 26.14
C GLN A 345 -19.21 -11.59 26.91
N SER A 346 -18.89 -11.65 28.19
CA SER A 346 -18.65 -10.50 29.06
C SER A 346 -17.42 -10.78 29.93
N TYR A 347 -16.65 -9.74 30.21
CA TYR A 347 -15.40 -9.78 30.96
C TYR A 347 -15.35 -8.62 31.95
N GLU A 348 -14.65 -8.83 33.06
CA GLU A 348 -14.28 -7.76 33.98
C GLU A 348 -13.16 -6.88 33.40
N PRO A 349 -12.99 -5.63 33.89
CA PRO A 349 -11.84 -4.79 33.58
C PRO A 349 -10.51 -5.54 33.77
N ASN A 350 -9.59 -5.43 32.81
CA ASN A 350 -8.29 -6.09 32.81
C ASN A 350 -8.32 -7.64 32.92
N GLU A 351 -9.48 -8.28 32.75
CA GLU A 351 -9.58 -9.73 32.72
C GLU A 351 -8.87 -10.31 31.49
N ASN A 352 -8.23 -11.48 31.66
CA ASN A 352 -7.59 -12.21 30.57
C ASN A 352 -8.62 -12.83 29.61
N VAL A 353 -8.50 -12.48 28.34
CA VAL A 353 -9.31 -13.00 27.24
C VAL A 353 -8.56 -14.12 26.52
N ILE A 354 -9.24 -15.21 26.19
CA ILE A 354 -8.72 -16.31 25.37
C ILE A 354 -9.53 -16.36 24.07
N ILE A 355 -8.84 -16.16 22.96
CA ILE A 355 -9.39 -16.29 21.61
C ILE A 355 -8.95 -17.62 21.02
N ASN A 356 -9.92 -18.39 20.52
CA ASN A 356 -9.70 -19.64 19.83
C ASN A 356 -10.06 -19.49 18.35
N VAL A 357 -9.14 -19.89 17.49
CA VAL A 357 -9.31 -19.90 16.03
C VAL A 357 -9.20 -21.35 15.54
N SER A 358 -10.15 -21.78 14.71
CA SER A 358 -10.06 -23.06 13.99
C SER A 358 -10.18 -22.81 12.50
N SER A 359 -9.28 -23.38 11.70
CA SER A 359 -9.30 -23.35 10.24
C SER A 359 -9.27 -24.77 9.68
N LYS A 360 -10.41 -25.24 9.19
CA LYS A 360 -10.61 -26.59 8.68
C LYS A 360 -11.43 -26.59 7.41
N GLN A 361 -11.32 -27.65 6.62
CA GLN A 361 -12.27 -27.97 5.57
C GLN A 361 -13.61 -28.39 6.19
N LYS A 362 -14.71 -28.40 5.42
CA LYS A 362 -16.01 -28.90 5.89
C LYS A 362 -15.94 -30.39 6.24
N THR A 363 -14.99 -31.11 5.65
CA THR A 363 -14.66 -32.51 6.00
C THR A 363 -13.95 -32.68 7.34
N GLY A 364 -13.56 -31.58 8.02
CA GLY A 364 -12.84 -31.58 9.30
C GLY A 364 -11.32 -31.62 9.18
N LYS A 365 -10.76 -31.77 7.96
CA LYS A 365 -9.31 -31.74 7.74
C LYS A 365 -8.74 -30.35 8.03
N PRO A 366 -7.59 -30.24 8.71
CA PRO A 366 -6.90 -28.96 8.92
C PRO A 366 -6.63 -28.23 7.60
N GLN A 367 -6.90 -26.93 7.58
CA GLN A 367 -6.58 -26.06 6.45
C GLN A 367 -5.58 -25.00 6.90
N SER A 368 -4.36 -25.05 6.36
CA SER A 368 -3.33 -24.05 6.65
C SER A 368 -3.78 -22.66 6.18
N ALA A 369 -3.44 -21.65 6.97
CA ALA A 369 -3.80 -20.26 6.72
C ALA A 369 -2.83 -19.29 7.42
N SER A 370 -2.83 -18.04 6.99
CA SER A 370 -2.19 -16.94 7.71
C SER A 370 -3.22 -15.87 8.02
N PHE A 371 -3.55 -15.74 9.29
CA PHE A 371 -4.46 -14.70 9.77
C PHE A 371 -3.71 -13.60 10.50
N SER A 372 -4.36 -12.46 10.62
CA SER A 372 -4.09 -11.38 11.55
C SER A 372 -5.34 -11.12 12.38
N LEU A 373 -5.14 -10.66 13.61
CA LEU A 373 -6.17 -10.49 14.61
C LEU A 373 -6.07 -9.07 15.17
N SER A 374 -7.15 -8.32 15.05
CA SER A 374 -7.32 -7.03 15.72
C SER A 374 -8.42 -7.12 16.77
N VAL A 375 -8.17 -6.49 17.92
CA VAL A 375 -9.13 -6.33 19.00
C VAL A 375 -9.21 -4.85 19.28
N THR A 376 -10.38 -4.27 19.05
CA THR A 376 -10.57 -2.82 19.09
C THR A 376 -11.76 -2.42 19.94
N ASP A 377 -11.60 -1.32 20.67
CA ASP A 377 -12.71 -0.58 21.26
C ASP A 377 -13.69 -0.14 20.15
N MET A 378 -14.99 -0.23 20.42
CA MET A 378 -16.02 0.25 19.51
C MET A 378 -16.35 1.73 19.71
N ASN A 379 -15.83 2.37 20.74
CA ASN A 379 -15.99 3.82 20.99
C ASN A 379 -17.44 4.29 21.00
N GLY A 380 -18.34 3.46 21.54
CA GLY A 380 -19.78 3.73 21.59
C GLY A 380 -20.53 3.50 20.28
N GLU A 381 -19.89 3.01 19.22
CA GLU A 381 -20.57 2.66 17.96
C GLU A 381 -21.34 1.34 18.06
N ASP A 382 -22.46 1.28 17.32
CA ASP A 382 -23.23 0.05 17.16
C ASP A 382 -22.70 -0.85 16.05
N ALA A 383 -22.63 -2.15 16.35
CA ALA A 383 -21.93 -3.15 15.55
C ALA A 383 -22.64 -3.54 14.23
N GLU A 384 -23.90 -3.13 14.04
CA GLU A 384 -24.78 -3.81 13.08
C GLU A 384 -24.67 -3.32 11.64
N GLN A 385 -24.04 -2.17 11.38
CA GLN A 385 -24.12 -1.52 10.06
C GLN A 385 -22.79 -1.08 9.43
N ASN A 386 -21.64 -1.36 10.05
CA ASN A 386 -20.34 -1.01 9.44
C ASN A 386 -19.88 -2.11 8.44
N TYR A 387 -20.12 -1.85 7.15
CA TYR A 387 -19.74 -2.70 6.01
C TYR A 387 -18.45 -2.25 5.31
N SER A 388 -17.48 -1.74 6.07
CA SER A 388 -16.15 -1.35 5.60
C SER A 388 -15.40 -2.45 4.84
N SER A 389 -14.49 -2.00 3.97
CA SER A 389 -13.55 -2.85 3.21
C SER A 389 -12.76 -3.79 4.11
N ASN A 390 -12.61 -5.03 3.66
CA ASN A 390 -11.82 -6.08 4.29
C ASN A 390 -11.21 -7.01 3.23
N ILE A 391 -10.39 -7.97 3.67
CA ILE A 391 -9.66 -8.88 2.75
C ILE A 391 -10.57 -9.64 1.78
N CYS A 392 -11.80 -10.00 2.19
CA CYS A 392 -12.74 -10.70 1.33
C CYS A 392 -13.31 -9.76 0.28
N SER A 393 -13.86 -8.61 0.68
CA SER A 393 -14.45 -7.66 -0.27
C SER A 393 -13.41 -7.14 -1.26
N TYR A 394 -12.17 -6.97 -0.80
CA TYR A 394 -11.07 -6.50 -1.64
C TYR A 394 -10.66 -7.50 -2.72
N TYR A 395 -10.32 -8.74 -2.34
CA TYR A 395 -9.85 -9.75 -3.30
C TYR A 395 -10.96 -10.37 -4.16
N LEU A 396 -12.22 -10.30 -3.71
CA LEU A 396 -13.37 -10.81 -4.47
C LEU A 396 -13.99 -9.75 -5.39
N MET A 397 -13.76 -8.46 -5.14
CA MET A 397 -14.38 -7.38 -5.92
C MET A 397 -13.56 -6.10 -6.06
N GLU A 398 -13.15 -5.43 -4.98
CA GLU A 398 -12.62 -4.06 -5.08
C GLU A 398 -11.36 -3.99 -5.95
N SER A 399 -10.51 -5.03 -5.93
CA SER A 399 -9.33 -5.09 -6.79
C SER A 399 -9.61 -5.40 -8.27
N ASP A 400 -10.83 -5.79 -8.63
CA ASP A 400 -11.23 -6.12 -10.01
C ASP A 400 -12.15 -5.05 -10.64
N VAL A 401 -12.72 -4.14 -9.81
CA VAL A 401 -13.69 -3.11 -10.22
C VAL A 401 -13.10 -1.72 -10.01
N ARG A 402 -13.31 -0.81 -10.97
CA ARG A 402 -12.77 0.56 -10.90
C ARG A 402 -13.67 1.49 -10.10
N GLY A 403 -13.04 2.42 -9.37
CA GLY A 403 -13.70 3.44 -8.58
C GLY A 403 -13.98 2.98 -7.14
N GLU A 404 -14.29 3.94 -6.27
CA GLU A 404 -14.61 3.65 -4.87
C GLU A 404 -15.96 2.93 -4.77
N ILE A 405 -15.99 1.87 -3.97
CA ILE A 405 -17.20 1.09 -3.69
C ILE A 405 -17.64 1.44 -2.28
N HIS A 406 -18.83 2.03 -2.16
CA HIS A 406 -19.43 2.29 -0.87
C HIS A 406 -19.79 0.96 -0.19
N GLN A 407 -19.44 0.83 1.09
CA GLN A 407 -19.77 -0.32 1.95
C GLN A 407 -19.54 -1.71 1.31
N PRO A 408 -18.33 -2.02 0.81
CA PRO A 408 -18.08 -3.17 -0.06
C PRO A 408 -18.31 -4.53 0.62
N ASN A 409 -18.26 -4.62 1.95
CA ASN A 409 -18.55 -5.86 2.66
C ASN A 409 -20.05 -6.23 2.66
N TYR A 410 -20.95 -5.29 2.35
CA TYR A 410 -22.39 -5.53 2.23
C TYR A 410 -22.68 -6.69 1.27
N TYR A 411 -22.01 -6.68 0.12
CA TYR A 411 -22.20 -7.63 -0.99
C TYR A 411 -21.79 -9.07 -0.65
N PHE A 412 -20.98 -9.26 0.40
CA PHE A 412 -20.43 -10.56 0.80
C PHE A 412 -20.99 -11.07 2.14
N ASN A 413 -21.88 -10.32 2.80
CA ASN A 413 -22.52 -10.76 4.04
C ASN A 413 -23.80 -11.57 3.74
N PRO A 414 -23.84 -12.89 4.03
CA PRO A 414 -25.02 -13.72 3.74
C PRO A 414 -26.30 -13.33 4.49
N LYS A 415 -26.19 -12.52 5.57
CA LYS A 415 -27.34 -11.94 6.26
C LYS A 415 -28.16 -11.01 5.36
N ASN A 416 -27.57 -10.48 4.30
CA ASN A 416 -28.23 -9.65 3.31
C ASN A 416 -28.78 -10.52 2.16
N PRO A 417 -30.10 -10.79 2.09
CA PRO A 417 -30.67 -11.70 1.09
C PRO A 417 -30.59 -11.13 -0.33
N LYS A 418 -30.63 -9.80 -0.50
CA LYS A 418 -30.55 -9.13 -1.80
C LYS A 418 -29.12 -8.84 -2.27
N ARG A 419 -28.09 -9.20 -1.49
CA ARG A 419 -26.68 -8.83 -1.75
C ARG A 419 -26.21 -9.15 -3.17
N LEU A 420 -26.60 -10.30 -3.73
CA LEU A 420 -26.19 -10.72 -5.07
C LEU A 420 -26.90 -9.93 -6.16
N THR A 421 -28.16 -9.53 -5.93
CA THR A 421 -28.89 -8.63 -6.83
C THR A 421 -28.25 -7.24 -6.84
N HIS A 422 -27.88 -6.73 -5.66
CA HIS A 422 -27.21 -5.43 -5.54
C HIS A 422 -25.79 -5.49 -6.13
N LEU A 423 -25.06 -6.60 -5.95
CA LEU A 423 -23.75 -6.82 -6.58
C LEU A 423 -23.86 -6.87 -8.11
N ASP A 424 -24.92 -7.50 -8.65
CA ASP A 424 -25.20 -7.47 -10.08
C ASP A 424 -25.42 -6.03 -10.60
N ASN A 425 -26.15 -5.19 -9.84
CA ASN A 425 -26.33 -3.77 -10.14
C ASN A 425 -24.99 -3.01 -10.10
N LEU A 426 -24.14 -3.23 -9.09
CA LEU A 426 -22.80 -2.65 -9.02
C LEU A 426 -21.93 -3.04 -10.22
N LEU A 427 -21.95 -4.31 -10.62
CA LEU A 427 -21.21 -4.79 -11.78
C LEU A 427 -21.81 -4.29 -13.11
N LEU A 428 -23.10 -3.90 -13.14
CA LEU A 428 -23.73 -3.27 -14.30
C LEU A 428 -23.33 -1.80 -14.44
N THR A 429 -22.91 -1.13 -13.35
CA THR A 429 -22.60 0.30 -13.31
C THR A 429 -21.10 0.56 -13.20
N GLN A 430 -20.48 0.31 -12.04
CA GLN A 430 -19.05 0.53 -11.81
C GLN A 430 -18.18 -0.54 -12.49
N GLY A 431 -18.74 -1.74 -12.65
CA GLY A 431 -18.16 -2.80 -13.49
C GLY A 431 -18.44 -2.63 -14.98
N TRP A 432 -19.10 -1.55 -15.40
CA TRP A 432 -19.46 -1.33 -16.79
C TRP A 432 -18.24 -1.07 -17.66
N ARG A 433 -18.28 -1.63 -18.86
CA ARG A 433 -17.18 -1.58 -19.83
C ARG A 433 -17.76 -1.16 -21.17
N ASP A 434 -17.47 0.06 -21.59
CA ASP A 434 -17.52 0.41 -23.01
C ASP A 434 -16.31 -0.23 -23.72
N PHE A 435 -16.45 -0.53 -25.01
CA PHE A 435 -15.55 -1.35 -25.81
C PHE A 435 -14.04 -1.01 -25.64
N LEU A 436 -13.34 -1.85 -24.87
CA LEU A 436 -11.92 -1.74 -24.44
C LEU A 436 -10.84 -1.95 -25.53
N TRP A 437 -11.07 -1.65 -26.82
CA TRP A 437 -9.92 -1.51 -27.74
C TRP A 437 -9.20 -0.16 -27.57
N LYS A 438 -9.80 0.77 -26.82
CA LYS A 438 -9.20 2.09 -26.49
C LYS A 438 -8.37 2.10 -25.20
N SER A 439 -8.45 1.07 -24.36
CA SER A 439 -7.77 1.06 -23.06
C SER A 439 -7.30 -0.32 -22.60
N GLN A 440 -6.92 -1.21 -23.54
CA GLN A 440 -5.85 -2.12 -23.16
C GLN A 440 -4.70 -1.24 -22.69
N PRO A 441 -4.15 -1.44 -21.47
CA PRO A 441 -2.87 -0.81 -21.17
C PRO A 441 -1.99 -1.16 -22.36
N LYS A 442 -1.48 -0.14 -23.05
CA LYS A 442 -0.37 -0.35 -23.97
C LYS A 442 0.65 -1.05 -23.08
N ILE A 443 0.80 -2.36 -23.25
CA ILE A 443 1.94 -3.07 -22.73
C ILE A 443 3.06 -2.34 -23.43
N ASN A 444 3.66 -1.37 -22.74
CA ASN A 444 4.92 -0.82 -23.20
C ASN A 444 5.78 -2.07 -23.33
N ASP A 445 6.16 -2.40 -24.56
CA ASP A 445 6.83 -3.66 -24.89
C ASP A 445 8.16 -3.86 -24.13
N THR A 446 8.55 -2.88 -23.33
CA THR A 446 9.54 -2.97 -22.25
C THR A 446 8.90 -2.69 -20.89
N LEU A 447 8.73 -3.73 -20.06
CA LEU A 447 8.50 -3.59 -18.62
C LEU A 447 9.68 -2.82 -18.02
N GLY A 448 9.44 -1.59 -17.57
CA GLY A 448 10.50 -0.69 -17.09
C GLY A 448 10.91 -0.97 -15.64
N TYR A 449 9.97 -1.43 -14.81
CA TYR A 449 10.21 -1.66 -13.39
C TYR A 449 10.51 -3.14 -13.11
N LYS A 450 11.53 -3.38 -12.29
CA LYS A 450 12.03 -4.74 -12.01
C LYS A 450 11.46 -5.29 -10.71
N VAL A 451 11.35 -6.61 -10.64
CA VAL A 451 11.05 -7.34 -9.40
C VAL A 451 12.19 -7.13 -8.40
N GLU A 452 11.84 -6.71 -7.18
CA GLU A 452 12.82 -6.45 -6.12
C GLU A 452 12.85 -7.60 -5.12
N LYS A 453 13.98 -8.32 -5.07
CA LYS A 453 14.22 -9.41 -4.10
C LYS A 453 14.90 -8.93 -2.80
N GLY A 454 15.25 -7.65 -2.74
CA GLY A 454 15.89 -6.95 -1.63
C GLY A 454 16.33 -5.56 -2.09
N ILE A 455 17.01 -4.83 -1.21
CA ILE A 455 17.49 -3.48 -1.53
C ILE A 455 18.65 -3.56 -2.52
N THR A 456 18.66 -2.64 -3.48
CA THR A 456 19.73 -2.53 -4.48
C THR A 456 20.50 -1.25 -4.27
N ILE A 457 21.82 -1.35 -4.16
CA ILE A 457 22.73 -0.20 -4.17
C ILE A 457 23.54 -0.29 -5.46
N SER A 458 23.49 0.76 -6.27
CA SER A 458 24.16 0.80 -7.57
C SER A 458 24.75 2.17 -7.85
N GLY A 459 25.70 2.21 -8.77
CA GLY A 459 26.41 3.42 -9.09
C GLY A 459 27.38 3.22 -10.23
N ARG A 460 28.29 4.19 -10.38
CA ARG A 460 29.31 4.20 -11.43
C ARG A 460 30.65 4.63 -10.87
N VAL A 461 31.73 4.10 -11.45
CA VAL A 461 33.10 4.55 -11.23
C VAL A 461 33.65 5.17 -12.50
N GLU A 462 34.12 6.41 -12.41
CA GLU A 462 34.75 7.15 -13.51
C GLU A 462 36.23 7.45 -13.25
N GLN A 463 36.98 7.76 -14.30
CA GLN A 463 38.38 8.14 -14.18
C GLN A 463 38.54 9.52 -13.52
N LEU A 464 39.67 9.73 -12.84
CA LEU A 464 40.04 11.06 -12.36
C LEU A 464 40.17 12.03 -13.54
N PHE A 465 39.47 13.16 -13.47
CA PHE A 465 39.49 14.24 -14.47
C PHE A 465 38.96 13.86 -15.86
N SER A 466 38.23 12.74 -16.00
CA SER A 466 37.56 12.33 -17.23
C SER A 466 36.29 11.54 -16.94
N LYS A 467 35.21 11.78 -17.70
CA LYS A 467 33.95 11.00 -17.60
C LYS A 467 34.04 9.58 -18.17
N ASN A 468 35.26 9.10 -18.43
CA ASN A 468 35.49 7.77 -18.95
C ASN A 468 35.21 6.73 -17.86
N PRO A 469 34.54 5.62 -18.20
CA PRO A 469 34.25 4.55 -17.25
C PRO A 469 35.53 3.83 -16.80
N MET A 470 35.59 3.45 -15.53
CA MET A 470 36.60 2.53 -15.03
C MET A 470 36.06 1.11 -15.04
N VAL A 471 36.62 0.26 -15.90
CA VAL A 471 36.18 -1.12 -16.12
C VAL A 471 36.95 -2.10 -15.22
N ASN A 472 36.28 -3.13 -14.69
CA ASN A 472 36.86 -4.16 -13.82
C ASN A 472 37.55 -3.59 -12.56
N ASN A 473 37.06 -2.47 -12.04
CA ASN A 473 37.49 -1.90 -10.78
C ASN A 473 36.76 -2.61 -9.64
N ASN A 474 37.46 -2.94 -8.56
CA ASN A 474 36.84 -3.53 -7.38
C ASN A 474 36.09 -2.42 -6.63
N VAL A 475 34.86 -2.71 -6.23
CA VAL A 475 34.03 -1.84 -5.39
C VAL A 475 33.64 -2.63 -4.15
N THR A 476 33.92 -2.06 -2.99
CA THR A 476 33.58 -2.63 -1.68
C THR A 476 32.47 -1.80 -1.06
N LEU A 477 31.42 -2.47 -0.60
CA LEU A 477 30.28 -1.90 0.12
C LEU A 477 30.35 -2.37 1.57
N GLY A 478 30.53 -1.45 2.51
CA GLY A 478 30.38 -1.66 3.94
C GLY A 478 29.03 -1.15 4.43
N LEU A 479 28.30 -1.99 5.17
CA LEU A 479 27.08 -1.61 5.89
C LEU A 479 27.36 -1.65 7.39
N ILE A 480 27.26 -0.51 8.06
CA ILE A 480 27.35 -0.43 9.52
C ILE A 480 25.94 -0.23 10.09
N ASN A 481 25.49 -1.18 10.90
CA ASN A 481 24.24 -1.09 11.64
C ASN A 481 24.42 -1.54 13.09
N LYS A 482 23.34 -1.51 13.87
CA LYS A 482 23.35 -1.94 15.29
C LYS A 482 23.80 -3.39 15.49
N ASN A 483 23.69 -4.23 14.46
CA ASN A 483 24.03 -5.66 14.50
C ASN A 483 25.47 -5.93 14.02
N GLY A 484 26.26 -4.89 13.70
CA GLY A 484 27.66 -4.99 13.32
C GLY A 484 27.96 -4.46 11.91
N PHE A 485 29.11 -4.88 11.38
CA PHE A 485 29.60 -4.52 10.05
C PHE A 485 29.43 -5.68 9.07
N ASN A 486 28.90 -5.41 7.88
CA ASN A 486 28.87 -6.37 6.78
C ASN A 486 29.53 -5.76 5.55
N ALA A 487 30.46 -6.49 4.93
CA ALA A 487 31.12 -6.08 3.69
C ALA A 487 30.69 -6.94 2.50
N PHE A 488 30.50 -6.30 1.35
CA PHE A 488 30.21 -6.93 0.07
C PHE A 488 31.19 -6.40 -0.98
N ASN A 489 31.58 -7.26 -1.93
CA ASN A 489 32.48 -6.87 -3.01
C ASN A 489 31.83 -7.14 -4.37
N THR A 490 32.07 -6.25 -5.33
CA THR A 490 31.68 -6.41 -6.73
C THR A 490 32.72 -5.77 -7.64
N THR A 491 32.55 -5.91 -8.95
CA THR A 491 33.41 -5.28 -9.96
C THR A 491 32.59 -4.42 -10.91
N THR A 492 33.21 -3.38 -11.47
CA THR A 492 32.55 -2.53 -12.47
C THR A 492 32.52 -3.17 -13.86
N ASP A 493 31.43 -2.95 -14.59
CA ASP A 493 31.27 -3.45 -15.95
C ASP A 493 31.98 -2.57 -17.02
N SER A 494 31.72 -2.84 -18.31
CA SER A 494 32.29 -2.07 -19.43
C SER A 494 31.84 -0.61 -19.49
N LEU A 495 30.72 -0.28 -18.84
CA LEU A 495 30.21 1.07 -18.68
C LEU A 495 30.65 1.70 -17.36
N GLY A 496 31.47 1.01 -16.56
CA GLY A 496 31.94 1.45 -15.25
C GLY A 496 30.87 1.36 -14.16
N GLU A 497 29.74 0.69 -14.43
CA GLU A 497 28.63 0.55 -13.48
C GLU A 497 28.89 -0.61 -12.50
N PHE A 498 28.46 -0.45 -11.26
CA PHE A 498 28.48 -1.50 -10.25
C PHE A 498 27.10 -1.66 -9.61
N LYS A 499 26.84 -2.86 -9.10
CA LYS A 499 25.56 -3.19 -8.46
C LYS A 499 25.74 -4.19 -7.33
N PHE A 500 25.11 -3.91 -6.20
CA PHE A 500 24.87 -4.81 -5.09
C PHE A 500 23.37 -5.06 -5.01
N GLU A 501 22.94 -6.31 -5.18
CA GLU A 501 21.53 -6.69 -5.21
C GLU A 501 21.17 -7.55 -4.01
N LYS A 502 19.87 -7.59 -3.69
CA LYS A 502 19.31 -8.47 -2.64
C LYS A 502 19.89 -8.18 -1.25
N LEU A 503 20.27 -6.93 -0.99
CA LEU A 503 20.75 -6.50 0.31
C LEU A 503 19.57 -6.49 1.30
N ILE A 504 19.82 -7.01 2.50
CA ILE A 504 18.86 -7.02 3.59
C ILE A 504 19.52 -6.33 4.78
N PHE A 505 19.09 -5.10 5.01
CA PHE A 505 19.46 -4.30 6.18
C PHE A 505 18.26 -3.45 6.58
N SER A 506 18.20 -3.09 7.85
CA SER A 506 17.07 -2.41 8.44
C SER A 506 17.39 -0.99 8.86
N SER A 507 16.36 -0.17 9.04
CA SER A 507 16.48 1.20 9.57
C SER A 507 17.42 2.09 8.74
N LYS A 508 17.70 3.31 9.22
CA LYS A 508 18.74 4.16 8.66
C LYS A 508 20.10 3.52 8.92
N THR A 509 20.80 3.14 7.85
CA THR A 509 22.09 2.44 7.88
C THR A 509 23.15 3.30 7.23
N ASP A 510 24.32 3.41 7.86
CA ASP A 510 25.45 4.09 7.27
C ASP A 510 26.13 3.15 6.27
N VAL A 511 26.18 3.63 5.03
CA VAL A 511 26.74 2.91 3.89
C VAL A 511 28.06 3.53 3.52
N PHE A 512 29.08 2.68 3.39
CA PHE A 512 30.42 3.04 2.97
C PHE A 512 30.71 2.35 1.65
N LEU A 513 31.18 3.10 0.67
CA LEU A 513 31.67 2.57 -0.59
C LEU A 513 33.13 2.96 -0.75
N SER A 514 33.96 2.02 -1.17
CA SER A 514 35.35 2.28 -1.55
C SER A 514 35.63 1.62 -2.89
N THR A 515 36.58 2.16 -3.65
CA THR A 515 36.95 1.60 -4.94
C THR A 515 38.46 1.49 -5.15
N ASN A 516 38.89 0.30 -5.59
CA ASN A 516 40.28 -0.09 -5.74
C ASN A 516 40.52 -0.65 -7.15
N ASN A 517 41.70 -0.38 -7.71
CA ASN A 517 42.12 -1.04 -8.94
C ASN A 517 42.53 -2.50 -8.69
N GLN A 518 42.76 -3.25 -9.77
CA GLN A 518 43.19 -4.66 -9.70
C GLN A 518 44.52 -4.88 -8.94
N LYS A 519 45.30 -3.83 -8.72
CA LYS A 519 46.55 -3.85 -7.93
C LYS A 519 46.33 -3.41 -6.47
N GLY A 520 45.08 -3.26 -6.03
CA GLY A 520 44.73 -2.88 -4.66
C GLY A 520 44.86 -1.39 -4.33
N LYS A 521 45.19 -0.52 -5.30
CA LYS A 521 45.31 0.93 -5.03
C LYS A 521 43.98 1.64 -5.22
N GLN A 522 43.62 2.51 -4.27
CA GLN A 522 42.42 3.36 -4.33
C GLN A 522 42.45 4.25 -5.58
N LYS A 523 41.49 4.06 -6.49
CA LYS A 523 41.38 4.83 -7.75
C LYS A 523 39.94 4.84 -8.27
N GLY A 524 39.53 5.99 -8.80
CA GLY A 524 38.24 6.21 -9.47
C GLY A 524 37.30 7.11 -8.68
N PHE A 525 36.48 7.88 -9.38
CA PHE A 525 35.42 8.71 -8.80
C PHE A 525 34.12 7.90 -8.67
N LEU A 526 33.63 7.73 -7.44
CA LEU A 526 32.39 6.99 -7.15
C LEU A 526 31.16 7.90 -7.24
N TYR A 527 30.16 7.45 -8.00
CA TYR A 527 28.84 8.05 -8.06
C TYR A 527 27.80 7.02 -7.64
N LEU A 528 26.93 7.37 -6.68
CA LEU A 528 25.74 6.58 -6.38
C LEU A 528 24.59 6.99 -7.28
N ASN A 529 23.87 5.99 -7.81
CA ASN A 529 22.61 6.24 -8.49
C ASN A 529 21.59 6.81 -7.49
N LYS A 530 20.79 7.77 -7.94
CA LYS A 530 19.67 8.27 -7.14
C LYS A 530 18.63 7.17 -6.96
N GLU A 531 18.05 7.07 -5.77
CA GLU A 531 16.91 6.17 -5.57
C GLU A 531 15.79 6.53 -6.53
N GLU A 532 15.07 5.50 -7.00
CA GLU A 532 13.90 5.70 -7.84
C GLU A 532 12.86 6.52 -7.08
N LYS A 533 12.32 7.54 -7.77
CA LYS A 533 11.24 8.35 -7.21
C LYS A 533 10.03 7.45 -6.91
N PRO A 534 9.30 7.73 -5.81
CA PRO A 534 8.06 7.03 -5.51
C PRO A 534 7.06 7.21 -6.66
N LEU A 535 6.05 6.35 -6.68
CA LEU A 535 4.92 6.50 -7.60
C LEU A 535 4.28 7.89 -7.40
N GLN A 536 3.91 8.54 -8.50
CA GLN A 536 3.24 9.85 -8.43
C GLN A 536 1.94 9.74 -7.63
N VAL A 537 1.63 10.78 -6.87
CA VAL A 537 0.41 10.86 -6.06
C VAL A 537 -0.62 11.67 -6.83
N THR A 538 -1.82 11.11 -6.99
CA THR A 538 -2.98 11.75 -7.63
C THR A 538 -4.15 11.92 -6.66
N PHE A 539 -3.93 11.62 -5.38
CA PHE A 539 -4.96 11.63 -4.34
C PHE A 539 -5.43 13.04 -4.01
N LYS A 540 -6.72 13.30 -4.24
CA LYS A 540 -7.43 14.48 -3.75
C LYS A 540 -8.77 14.00 -3.18
N LEU A 541 -8.95 14.14 -1.88
CA LEU A 541 -10.29 14.07 -1.29
C LEU A 541 -10.85 15.50 -1.17
N PRO A 542 -12.16 15.70 -1.39
CA PRO A 542 -12.81 16.95 -1.01
C PRO A 542 -12.74 17.14 0.52
N GLU A 543 -12.73 18.40 0.95
CA GLU A 543 -12.78 18.76 2.38
C GLU A 543 -14.07 18.25 3.02
N LEU A 544 -13.97 17.76 4.26
CA LEU A 544 -15.07 17.16 5.03
C LEU A 544 -16.22 18.13 5.29
N ASN A 545 -17.44 17.59 5.21
CA ASN A 545 -18.55 18.07 6.02
C ASN A 545 -18.40 17.52 7.46
N PRO A 546 -18.32 18.36 8.51
CA PRO A 546 -18.02 17.95 9.89
C PRO A 546 -19.06 17.06 10.62
N LEU A 547 -20.14 16.64 9.96
CA LEU A 547 -21.37 16.22 10.63
C LEU A 547 -21.42 14.74 11.06
N GLU A 548 -20.59 13.84 10.49
CA GLU A 548 -20.71 12.40 10.73
C GLU A 548 -20.00 11.87 11.99
N SER A 549 -19.07 12.62 12.61
CA SER A 549 -18.21 12.11 13.68
C SER A 549 -18.52 12.59 15.11
N THR A 550 -19.55 13.40 15.31
CA THR A 550 -19.82 14.05 16.61
C THR A 550 -19.98 13.07 17.77
N THR A 551 -20.65 11.92 17.56
CA THR A 551 -20.87 10.93 18.63
C THR A 551 -19.58 10.27 19.09
N VAL A 552 -18.74 9.81 18.14
CA VAL A 552 -17.45 9.17 18.44
C VAL A 552 -16.48 10.18 19.06
N ILE A 553 -16.46 11.42 18.55
CA ILE A 553 -15.66 12.51 19.11
C ILE A 553 -16.04 12.78 20.56
N ASN A 554 -17.34 12.92 20.86
CA ASN A 554 -17.81 13.19 22.21
C ASN A 554 -17.52 12.03 23.18
N TYR A 555 -17.70 10.79 22.73
CA TYR A 555 -17.34 9.61 23.53
C TYR A 555 -15.85 9.61 23.87
N MET A 556 -15.01 9.84 22.86
CA MET A 556 -13.55 9.86 23.00
C MET A 556 -13.06 11.03 23.86
N TYR A 557 -13.66 12.20 23.71
CA TYR A 557 -13.37 13.36 24.54
C TYR A 557 -13.68 13.06 26.02
N GLY A 558 -14.85 12.48 26.29
CA GLY A 558 -15.21 12.02 27.63
C GLY A 558 -14.22 10.99 28.20
N LYS A 559 -13.81 10.00 27.39
CA LYS A 559 -12.81 8.98 27.76
C LYS A 559 -11.45 9.61 28.09
N TYR A 560 -10.95 10.51 27.25
CA TYR A 560 -9.66 11.19 27.46
C TYR A 560 -9.68 12.09 28.69
N MET A 561 -10.76 12.85 28.90
CA MET A 561 -10.92 13.69 30.10
C MET A 561 -11.00 12.86 31.38
N ALA A 562 -11.72 11.72 31.37
CA ALA A 562 -11.82 10.84 32.53
C ALA A 562 -10.47 10.19 32.89
N LEU A 563 -9.63 9.91 31.90
CA LEU A 563 -8.30 9.31 32.07
C LEU A 563 -7.18 10.34 32.23
N GLY A 564 -7.48 11.64 32.11
CA GLY A 564 -6.51 12.73 32.20
C GLY A 564 -5.49 12.74 31.06
N VAL A 565 -5.86 12.26 29.87
CA VAL A 565 -5.01 12.28 28.67
C VAL A 565 -4.93 13.73 28.16
N PRO A 566 -3.73 14.33 28.08
CA PRO A 566 -3.56 15.68 27.55
C PRO A 566 -3.75 15.71 26.01
N PRO A 567 -4.05 16.88 25.41
CA PRO A 567 -3.95 17.04 23.96
C PRO A 567 -2.51 16.80 23.48
N GLU A 568 -2.37 16.23 22.28
CA GLU A 568 -1.07 16.04 21.64
C GLU A 568 -0.39 17.41 21.44
N ASN A 569 0.87 17.52 21.86
CA ASN A 569 1.62 18.78 21.87
C ASN A 569 1.76 19.39 20.46
N ILE A 570 1.12 20.54 20.23
CA ILE A 570 1.44 21.46 19.12
C ILE A 570 2.45 22.47 19.69
N LEU A 571 3.75 22.18 19.58
CA LEU A 571 4.76 23.20 19.87
C LEU A 571 4.84 24.14 18.66
N ASP A 572 4.79 25.45 18.90
CA ASP A 572 5.17 26.44 17.89
C ASP A 572 6.62 26.18 17.44
N GLU A 573 6.86 26.32 16.14
CA GLU A 573 8.15 26.08 15.50
C GLU A 573 9.31 26.72 16.28
N VAL A 574 10.16 25.90 16.87
CA VAL A 574 11.36 26.38 17.58
C VAL A 574 12.51 26.46 16.59
N GLU A 575 12.86 27.68 16.18
CA GLU A 575 14.02 27.92 15.32
C GLU A 575 15.32 27.64 16.09
N ILE A 576 15.93 26.48 15.83
CA ILE A 576 17.23 26.10 16.39
C ILE A 576 18.32 26.90 15.65
N THR A 577 18.70 28.05 16.19
CA THR A 577 19.86 28.84 15.74
C THR A 577 21.16 28.30 16.34
N ALA A 578 21.49 27.04 16.03
CA ALA A 578 22.82 26.50 16.29
C ALA A 578 23.61 26.49 14.98
N SER A 579 24.70 27.25 14.92
CA SER A 579 25.68 27.11 13.83
C SER A 579 26.30 25.72 13.90
N LYS A 580 25.88 24.85 12.98
CA LYS A 580 26.39 23.49 12.81
C LYS A 580 27.93 23.56 12.71
N ARG A 581 28.65 22.93 13.65
CA ARG A 581 30.08 22.68 13.48
C ARG A 581 30.24 21.70 12.31
N ASP A 582 31.22 21.95 11.45
CA ASP A 582 31.63 21.02 10.39
C ASP A 582 32.16 19.73 11.08
N ASP A 583 31.29 18.76 11.33
CA ASP A 583 31.73 17.42 11.71
C ASP A 583 32.44 16.80 10.49
N LEU A 584 33.72 16.47 10.65
CA LEU A 584 34.47 15.69 9.67
C LEU A 584 33.85 14.28 9.58
N ASP A 585 33.49 13.85 8.37
CA ASP A 585 32.91 12.53 8.12
C ASP A 585 34.00 11.46 8.15
N PHE A 586 34.18 10.81 9.31
CA PHE A 586 35.10 9.70 9.44
C PHE A 586 34.45 8.38 8.97
N PHE A 587 35.23 7.57 8.25
CA PHE A 587 34.79 6.30 7.66
C PHE A 587 35.12 5.08 8.55
N TYR A 588 35.63 5.28 9.77
CA TYR A 588 36.08 4.21 10.68
C TYR A 588 35.17 4.01 11.91
N GLY A 589 33.97 4.59 11.94
CA GLY A 589 33.04 4.42 13.07
C GLY A 589 33.49 5.12 14.36
N ALA A 590 33.30 4.47 15.51
CA ALA A 590 33.70 5.01 16.82
C ALA A 590 35.16 4.64 17.14
N ALA A 591 35.91 5.58 17.73
CA ALA A 591 37.29 5.34 18.16
C ALA A 591 37.36 4.51 19.44
N ASP A 592 38.33 3.60 19.52
CA ASP A 592 38.64 2.83 20.74
C ASP A 592 39.21 3.73 21.84
N TYR A 593 40.05 4.69 21.44
CA TYR A 593 40.60 5.71 22.32
C TYR A 593 40.47 7.09 21.69
N LYS A 594 40.12 8.07 22.51
CA LYS A 594 40.10 9.49 22.15
C LYS A 594 41.05 10.23 23.08
N TYR A 595 41.93 11.02 22.50
CA TYR A 595 42.89 11.84 23.22
C TYR A 595 42.77 13.30 22.77
N VAL A 596 42.63 14.21 23.72
CA VAL A 596 42.59 15.65 23.46
C VAL A 596 43.85 16.27 24.07
N PRO A 597 44.80 16.77 23.25
CA PRO A 597 46.04 17.33 23.77
C PRO A 597 45.79 18.54 24.66
N ASP A 598 46.45 18.56 25.82
CA ASP A 598 46.40 19.68 26.75
C ASP A 598 47.39 20.80 26.35
N VAL A 599 47.56 21.80 27.23
CA VAL A 599 48.47 22.93 26.96
C VAL A 599 49.93 22.49 26.95
N ALA A 600 50.32 21.50 27.76
CA ALA A 600 51.69 20.98 27.79
C ALA A 600 51.99 20.18 26.51
N ASP A 601 51.05 19.33 26.08
CA ASP A 601 51.18 18.55 24.84
C ASP A 601 51.37 19.45 23.61
N LYS A 602 50.61 20.55 23.53
CA LYS A 602 50.68 21.50 22.40
C LYS A 602 52.00 22.25 22.30
N ASN A 603 52.82 22.24 23.37
CA ASN A 603 54.15 22.85 23.42
C ASN A 603 55.28 21.84 23.18
N LEU A 604 54.96 20.56 22.90
CA LEU A 604 55.96 19.55 22.56
C LEU A 604 56.60 19.81 21.19
N TYR A 605 57.76 19.19 20.95
CA TYR A 605 58.56 19.43 19.74
C TYR A 605 58.08 18.62 18.54
N SER A 606 57.52 17.43 18.74
CA SER A 606 57.06 16.56 17.67
C SER A 606 55.72 15.90 17.97
N ILE A 607 55.02 15.47 16.91
CA ILE A 607 53.80 14.68 17.05
C ILE A 607 54.06 13.33 17.74
N SER A 608 55.26 12.77 17.60
CA SER A 608 55.65 11.50 18.20
C SER A 608 55.63 11.58 19.73
N ASP A 609 56.03 12.73 20.28
CA ASP A 609 55.99 12.97 21.73
C ASP A 609 54.53 13.01 22.25
N ILE A 610 53.59 13.54 21.45
CA ILE A 610 52.16 13.47 21.78
C ILE A 610 51.65 12.04 21.68
N LEU A 611 52.03 11.30 20.62
CA LEU A 611 51.54 9.93 20.39
C LEU A 611 51.90 8.97 21.52
N ASP A 612 53.03 9.17 22.20
CA ASP A 612 53.39 8.36 23.37
C ASP A 612 52.51 8.64 24.60
N ASN A 613 51.82 9.79 24.65
CA ASN A 613 50.81 10.10 25.67
C ASN A 613 49.41 9.58 25.31
N VAL A 614 49.20 9.10 24.08
CA VAL A 614 47.89 8.63 23.61
C VAL A 614 47.60 7.22 24.15
N PRO A 615 46.47 7.01 24.85
CA PRO A 615 46.07 5.69 25.30
C PRO A 615 45.97 4.68 24.15
N GLY A 616 46.62 3.52 24.31
CA GLY A 616 46.63 2.46 23.30
C GLY A 616 47.68 2.63 22.20
N VAL A 617 48.57 3.61 22.33
CA VAL A 617 49.73 3.81 21.44
C VAL A 617 51.03 3.63 22.24
N SER A 618 52.04 3.01 21.62
CA SER A 618 53.39 2.86 22.19
C SER A 618 54.43 2.86 21.07
N ASN A 619 55.45 3.72 21.16
CA ASN A 619 56.47 3.88 20.12
C ASN A 619 55.87 4.13 18.74
N GLY A 620 54.81 4.95 18.67
CA GLY A 620 54.08 5.25 17.43
C GLY A 620 53.32 4.09 16.80
N LYS A 621 53.13 2.97 17.51
CA LYS A 621 52.31 1.82 17.07
C LYS A 621 51.13 1.61 17.99
N ILE A 622 50.05 1.02 17.48
CA ILE A 622 48.92 0.60 18.31
C ILE A 622 49.35 -0.58 19.17
N THR A 623 49.10 -0.52 20.47
CA THR A 623 49.53 -1.55 21.44
C THR A 623 48.97 -2.92 21.04
N GLY A 624 49.87 -3.88 20.83
CA GLY A 624 49.55 -5.24 20.37
C GLY A 624 49.90 -5.52 18.91
N GLU A 625 50.17 -4.47 18.13
CA GLU A 625 50.51 -4.59 16.70
C GLU A 625 52.01 -4.50 16.42
N ASN A 626 52.51 -5.34 15.52
CA ASN A 626 53.94 -5.43 15.20
C ASN A 626 54.37 -4.49 14.06
N LYS A 627 53.41 -3.94 13.30
CA LYS A 627 53.63 -3.03 12.17
C LYS A 627 53.01 -1.65 12.46
N PRO A 628 53.48 -0.57 11.79
CA PRO A 628 52.90 0.76 11.97
C PRO A 628 51.43 0.81 11.51
N PRO A 629 50.57 1.60 12.17
CA PRO A 629 49.20 1.83 11.75
C PRO A 629 49.17 2.78 10.54
N MET A 630 48.01 2.86 9.89
CA MET A 630 47.73 3.92 8.91
C MET A 630 47.44 5.23 9.65
N PHE A 631 48.02 6.34 9.18
CA PHE A 631 47.77 7.66 9.74
C PHE A 631 46.77 8.43 8.86
N LEU A 632 45.71 8.93 9.48
CA LEU A 632 44.77 9.86 8.84
C LEU A 632 44.95 11.26 9.42
N ILE A 633 45.09 12.28 8.59
CA ILE A 633 45.13 13.70 8.96
C ILE A 633 43.89 14.37 8.38
N ASP A 634 42.96 14.75 9.25
CA ASP A 634 41.66 15.30 8.88
C ASP A 634 40.97 14.47 7.78
N THR A 635 40.83 13.15 8.00
CA THR A 635 40.24 12.13 7.08
C THR A 635 41.12 11.62 5.93
N TYR A 636 42.28 12.22 5.66
CA TYR A 636 43.16 11.82 4.56
C TYR A 636 44.37 11.04 5.03
N GLU A 637 44.77 10.00 4.27
CA GLU A 637 46.05 9.37 4.51
C GLU A 637 47.19 10.39 4.38
N GLY A 638 48.07 10.43 5.39
CA GLY A 638 49.17 11.37 5.42
C GLY A 638 50.24 10.97 6.42
N ASP A 639 51.41 11.57 6.29
CA ASP A 639 52.51 11.34 7.21
C ASP A 639 52.38 12.27 8.41
N ALA A 640 52.17 11.66 9.59
CA ALA A 640 51.99 12.37 10.85
C ALA A 640 53.16 13.31 11.18
N ALA A 641 54.37 13.01 10.69
CA ALA A 641 55.56 13.83 10.93
C ALA A 641 55.42 15.30 10.47
N PHE A 642 54.48 15.59 9.58
CA PHE A 642 54.20 16.96 9.11
C PHE A 642 53.17 17.72 9.95
N VAL A 643 52.57 17.11 10.97
CA VAL A 643 51.58 17.76 11.84
C VAL A 643 52.26 18.38 13.05
N LEU A 644 52.03 19.67 13.28
CA LEU A 644 52.57 20.36 14.46
C LEU A 644 51.72 20.06 15.71
N PRO A 645 52.35 19.81 16.87
CA PRO A 645 51.65 19.66 18.16
C PRO A 645 50.59 20.71 18.46
N SER A 646 50.86 21.98 18.15
CA SER A 646 49.93 23.10 18.35
C SER A 646 48.69 23.07 17.45
N GLU A 647 48.73 22.31 16.36
CA GLU A 647 47.64 22.17 15.39
C GLU A 647 46.67 21.05 15.77
N VAL A 648 47.09 20.09 16.60
CA VAL A 648 46.27 18.94 16.97
C VAL A 648 45.12 19.37 17.87
N GLU A 649 43.90 19.12 17.41
CA GLU A 649 42.67 19.28 18.18
C GLU A 649 42.38 18.01 18.99
N ARG A 650 42.45 16.84 18.35
CA ARG A 650 42.32 15.53 19.01
C ARG A 650 42.97 14.43 18.19
N ILE A 651 43.30 13.33 18.84
CA ILE A 651 43.79 12.09 18.24
C ILE A 651 42.80 10.97 18.58
N GLU A 652 42.43 10.19 17.58
CA GLU A 652 41.55 9.03 17.70
C GLU A 652 42.32 7.77 17.28
N VAL A 653 42.31 6.75 18.13
CA VAL A 653 42.94 5.46 17.85
C VAL A 653 41.86 4.44 17.57
N ILE A 654 42.01 3.73 16.45
CA ILE A 654 41.09 2.69 16.01
C ILE A 654 41.89 1.42 15.80
N ARG A 655 41.56 0.39 16.58
CA ARG A 655 42.21 -0.92 16.50
C ARG A 655 41.91 -1.63 15.18
N PRO A 656 42.77 -2.60 14.80
CA PRO A 656 42.51 -3.45 13.64
C PRO A 656 41.10 -4.06 13.66
N SER A 657 40.40 -3.93 12.55
CA SER A 657 39.12 -4.61 12.34
C SER A 657 38.91 -4.89 10.87
N GLU A 658 38.06 -5.88 10.56
CA GLU A 658 37.69 -6.21 9.18
C GLU A 658 37.06 -5.01 8.45
N MET A 659 36.38 -4.12 9.19
CA MET A 659 35.84 -2.87 8.67
C MET A 659 36.92 -1.93 8.13
N LEU A 660 38.01 -1.75 8.88
CA LEU A 660 39.10 -0.88 8.45
C LEU A 660 39.74 -1.39 7.15
N ILE A 661 39.95 -2.71 7.06
CA ILE A 661 40.52 -3.34 5.87
C ILE A 661 39.58 -3.20 4.67
N ALA A 662 38.27 -3.36 4.87
CA ALA A 662 37.28 -3.21 3.81
C ALA A 662 37.21 -1.76 3.26
N ILE A 663 37.38 -0.77 4.13
CA ILE A 663 37.23 0.65 3.77
C ILE A 663 38.53 1.24 3.22
N TYR A 664 39.65 0.99 3.90
CA TYR A 664 40.94 1.62 3.60
C TYR A 664 41.94 0.67 2.93
N GLY A 665 41.67 -0.63 2.88
CA GLY A 665 42.54 -1.64 2.28
C GLY A 665 43.50 -2.30 3.28
N GLU A 666 44.37 -3.17 2.78
CA GLU A 666 45.36 -3.93 3.58
C GLU A 666 46.29 -3.04 4.42
N GLU A 667 46.49 -1.78 4.04
CA GLU A 667 47.32 -0.84 4.80
C GLU A 667 46.72 -0.50 6.17
N ALA A 668 45.39 -0.62 6.33
CA ALA A 668 44.71 -0.43 7.62
C ALA A 668 44.58 -1.72 8.45
N SER A 669 45.19 -2.84 8.02
CA SER A 669 45.19 -4.12 8.74
C SER A 669 45.83 -4.07 10.13
N HIS A 670 46.59 -3.01 10.42
CA HIS A 670 47.24 -2.78 11.72
C HIS A 670 46.62 -1.59 12.48
N GLY A 671 45.38 -1.22 12.12
CA GLY A 671 44.61 -0.14 12.72
C GLY A 671 44.93 1.24 12.16
N ILE A 672 44.21 2.25 12.66
CA ILE A 672 44.30 3.64 12.22
C ILE A 672 44.56 4.55 13.41
N ILE A 673 45.45 5.53 13.24
CA ILE A 673 45.57 6.70 14.10
C ILE A 673 45.11 7.92 13.31
N SER A 674 43.99 8.52 13.73
CA SER A 674 43.39 9.69 13.10
C SER A 674 43.71 10.94 13.90
N ILE A 675 44.41 11.89 13.28
CA ILE A 675 44.84 13.16 13.84
C ILE A 675 43.93 14.25 13.26
N ILE A 676 43.12 14.85 14.13
CA ILE A 676 42.22 15.96 13.77
C ILE A 676 42.92 17.27 14.14
N THR A 677 42.99 18.20 13.18
CA THR A 677 43.62 19.51 13.34
C THR A 677 42.62 20.64 13.50
N ASN A 678 43.03 21.72 14.17
CA ASN A 678 42.19 22.88 14.46
C ASN A 678 41.95 23.84 13.27
N GLY A 679 42.40 23.46 12.06
CA GLY A 679 42.16 24.20 10.82
C GLY A 679 42.91 25.53 10.65
N LYS A 680 43.67 26.01 11.65
CA LYS A 680 44.29 27.36 11.64
C LYS A 680 45.41 27.54 10.60
N SER A 681 45.96 26.46 10.06
CA SER A 681 47.06 26.45 9.07
C SER A 681 46.57 26.20 7.63
N ARG A 682 45.30 25.80 7.45
CA ARG A 682 44.76 25.28 6.17
C ARG A 682 43.98 26.30 5.33
N SER A 683 44.13 27.60 5.59
CA SER A 683 43.38 28.66 4.89
C SER A 683 43.61 28.74 3.37
N ASN A 684 44.57 27.99 2.80
CA ASN A 684 44.89 28.01 1.36
C ASN A 684 45.06 26.62 0.68
N GLN A 685 44.71 25.51 1.32
CA GLN A 685 44.68 24.21 0.63
C GLN A 685 43.23 23.82 0.29
N PRO A 686 42.90 23.53 -0.98
CA PRO A 686 41.56 23.08 -1.33
C PRO A 686 41.25 21.77 -0.57
N LYS A 687 40.10 21.72 0.15
CA LYS A 687 39.54 20.48 0.70
C LYS A 687 39.49 19.48 -0.46
N LYS A 688 40.30 18.43 -0.38
CA LYS A 688 40.49 17.49 -1.47
C LYS A 688 39.55 16.32 -1.24
N ASP A 689 38.24 16.47 -1.46
CA ASP A 689 37.25 15.41 -1.21
C ASP A 689 37.81 14.02 -1.57
N SER A 690 37.68 13.02 -0.68
CA SER A 690 38.10 11.66 -1.01
C SER A 690 37.23 11.18 -2.17
N VAL A 691 37.81 11.11 -3.37
CA VAL A 691 37.06 10.79 -4.57
C VAL A 691 36.84 9.28 -4.73
N HIS A 692 37.59 8.48 -3.97
CA HIS A 692 37.65 7.02 -4.02
C HIS A 692 36.79 6.33 -2.97
N SER A 693 36.20 7.10 -2.04
CA SER A 693 35.31 6.58 -1.02
C SER A 693 34.11 7.50 -0.81
N LEU A 694 32.96 6.91 -0.46
CA LEU A 694 31.71 7.63 -0.25
C LEU A 694 31.00 7.07 0.99
N LYS A 695 30.61 7.95 1.89
CA LYS A 695 29.76 7.64 3.04
C LYS A 695 28.39 8.26 2.81
N ARG A 696 27.33 7.47 3.01
CA ARG A 696 25.96 7.96 2.90
C ARG A 696 25.04 7.16 3.81
N GLN A 697 24.12 7.84 4.48
CA GLN A 697 23.04 7.15 5.17
C GLN A 697 21.93 6.78 4.19
N ILE A 698 21.52 5.51 4.19
CA ILE A 698 20.47 4.96 3.31
C ILE A 698 19.39 4.29 4.18
N GLU A 699 18.13 4.43 3.76
CA GLU A 699 17.00 3.78 4.42
C GLU A 699 16.86 2.31 3.99
N GLY A 700 17.00 1.43 4.98
CA GLY A 700 16.77 -0.01 4.89
C GLY A 700 15.30 -0.40 4.96
N PHE A 701 15.04 -1.68 5.24
CA PHE A 701 13.72 -2.16 5.58
C PHE A 701 13.24 -1.56 6.91
N TYR A 702 11.95 -1.26 6.98
CA TYR A 702 11.30 -0.85 8.22
C TYR A 702 11.23 -2.04 9.19
N GLU A 703 11.57 -1.79 10.44
CA GLU A 703 11.42 -2.76 11.52
C GLU A 703 10.15 -2.43 12.30
N ALA A 704 9.15 -3.30 12.14
CA ALA A 704 7.89 -3.17 12.86
C ALA A 704 8.12 -3.19 14.38
N ARG A 705 7.41 -2.31 15.08
CA ARG A 705 7.37 -2.31 16.54
C ARG A 705 6.65 -3.58 17.01
N LYS A 706 6.95 -4.01 18.23
CA LYS A 706 6.13 -5.02 18.90
C LYS A 706 4.91 -4.33 19.49
N PHE A 707 3.73 -4.91 19.31
CA PHE A 707 2.54 -4.44 19.99
C PHE A 707 2.70 -4.69 21.50
N TYR A 708 2.56 -3.66 22.32
CA TYR A 708 2.75 -3.75 23.77
C TYR A 708 1.44 -4.12 24.46
N GLU A 709 1.48 -5.18 25.28
CA GLU A 709 0.33 -5.69 26.05
C GLU A 709 0.27 -5.13 27.47
N SER A 710 1.34 -4.47 27.93
CA SER A 710 1.41 -3.83 29.26
C SER A 710 2.43 -2.68 29.26
N THR A 711 2.27 -1.77 30.20
CA THR A 711 3.22 -0.68 30.43
C THR A 711 4.42 -1.17 31.22
N ASN A 712 5.63 -0.74 30.82
CA ASN A 712 6.86 -1.08 31.54
C ASN A 712 6.93 -0.27 32.84
N LYS A 713 7.61 -0.79 33.87
CA LYS A 713 7.84 -0.09 35.15
C LYS A 713 8.54 1.28 35.02
N ASN A 714 9.16 1.55 33.87
CA ASN A 714 9.87 2.80 33.56
C ASN A 714 9.08 3.72 32.60
N SER A 715 7.80 3.42 32.32
CA SER A 715 6.94 4.26 31.48
C SER A 715 6.58 5.56 32.19
N SER A 716 6.43 6.65 31.44
CA SER A 716 5.98 7.93 32.02
C SER A 716 4.51 7.84 32.46
N GLU A 717 4.08 8.76 33.33
CA GLU A 717 2.67 8.84 33.73
C GLU A 717 1.74 9.08 32.52
N GLU A 718 2.21 9.85 31.54
CA GLU A 718 1.50 10.13 30.28
C GLU A 718 1.37 8.88 29.41
N ASP A 719 2.45 8.09 29.26
CA ASP A 719 2.43 6.83 28.52
C ASP A 719 1.41 5.84 29.13
N ASN A 720 1.28 5.82 30.45
CA ASN A 720 0.30 4.98 31.15
C ASN A 720 -1.15 5.42 30.87
N LYS A 721 -1.41 6.73 30.86
CA LYS A 721 -2.75 7.28 30.54
C LYS A 721 -3.15 6.98 29.10
N LEU A 722 -2.23 7.17 28.15
CA LEU A 722 -2.44 6.82 26.74
C LEU A 722 -2.65 5.32 26.54
N PHE A 723 -1.90 4.48 27.28
CA PHE A 723 -2.09 3.04 27.24
C PHE A 723 -3.50 2.65 27.71
N GLU A 724 -4.01 3.20 28.82
CA GLU A 724 -5.39 2.93 29.27
C GLU A 724 -6.45 3.46 28.30
N ALA A 725 -6.16 4.57 27.62
CA ALA A 725 -7.05 5.17 26.64
C ALA A 725 -7.02 4.52 25.25
N ARG A 726 -6.16 3.51 25.03
CA ARG A 726 -5.94 2.87 23.73
C ARG A 726 -7.23 2.35 23.11
N ASN A 727 -7.39 2.54 21.80
CA ASN A 727 -8.49 1.94 21.05
C ASN A 727 -8.10 0.60 20.42
N THR A 728 -6.80 0.35 20.20
CA THR A 728 -6.28 -0.99 19.85
C THR A 728 -5.99 -1.68 21.16
N ILE A 729 -6.85 -2.62 21.56
CA ILE A 729 -6.66 -3.38 22.80
C ILE A 729 -5.59 -4.45 22.57
N TYR A 730 -5.65 -5.11 21.41
CA TYR A 730 -4.70 -6.13 21.00
C TYR A 730 -4.54 -6.17 19.48
N TRP A 731 -3.30 -6.37 19.02
CA TRP A 731 -2.97 -6.59 17.61
C TRP A 731 -1.96 -7.73 17.48
N ASN A 732 -2.27 -8.70 16.63
CA ASN A 732 -1.34 -9.76 16.26
C ASN A 732 -1.36 -9.98 14.74
N PRO A 733 -0.28 -9.64 14.03
CA PRO A 733 -0.22 -9.84 12.59
C PRO A 733 -0.09 -11.33 12.21
N TYR A 734 0.35 -12.23 13.10
CA TYR A 734 0.63 -13.62 12.72
C TYR A 734 -0.10 -14.62 13.61
N VAL A 735 -1.37 -14.86 13.30
CA VAL A 735 -2.16 -15.96 13.87
C VAL A 735 -2.19 -17.11 12.86
N HIS A 736 -1.30 -18.08 13.07
CA HIS A 736 -1.17 -19.26 12.20
C HIS A 736 -1.75 -20.49 12.89
N PRO A 737 -2.81 -21.11 12.33
CA PRO A 737 -3.28 -22.41 12.79
C PRO A 737 -2.16 -23.46 12.73
N ASP A 738 -2.07 -24.28 13.77
CA ASP A 738 -1.14 -25.40 13.88
C ASP A 738 -1.46 -26.52 12.87
N LYS A 739 -0.74 -27.65 12.96
CA LYS A 739 -0.99 -28.83 12.10
C LYS A 739 -2.38 -29.45 12.29
N LEU A 740 -3.08 -29.15 13.39
CA LEU A 740 -4.46 -29.56 13.67
C LEU A 740 -5.49 -28.52 13.22
N GLY A 741 -5.02 -27.40 12.65
CA GLY A 741 -5.85 -26.30 12.18
C GLY A 741 -6.38 -25.45 13.33
N LYS A 742 -5.67 -25.38 14.47
CA LYS A 742 -6.08 -24.59 15.64
C LYS A 742 -5.02 -23.54 15.98
N ALA A 743 -5.45 -22.37 16.44
CA ALA A 743 -4.60 -21.38 17.10
C ALA A 743 -5.32 -20.85 18.34
N SER A 744 -4.56 -20.49 19.36
CA SER A 744 -5.07 -19.84 20.56
C SER A 744 -4.21 -18.63 20.88
N VAL A 745 -4.85 -17.53 21.22
CA VAL A 745 -4.21 -16.26 21.55
C VAL A 745 -4.84 -15.72 22.83
N ASN A 746 -4.03 -15.14 23.71
CA ASN A 746 -4.49 -14.53 24.95
C ASN A 746 -3.94 -13.11 25.10
N TYR A 747 -4.69 -12.26 25.79
CA TYR A 747 -4.32 -10.89 26.14
C TYR A 747 -5.20 -10.39 27.28
N HIS A 748 -4.78 -9.30 27.92
CA HIS A 748 -5.57 -8.63 28.96
C HIS A 748 -6.40 -7.47 28.40
N ASN A 749 -7.64 -7.35 28.86
CA ASN A 749 -8.53 -6.25 28.52
C ASN A 749 -8.04 -4.89 29.03
N THR A 750 -8.69 -3.81 28.58
CA THR A 750 -8.50 -2.48 29.19
C THR A 750 -9.22 -2.39 30.54
N ASN A 751 -8.91 -1.38 31.34
CA ASN A 751 -9.72 -1.07 32.52
C ASN A 751 -11.01 -0.31 32.19
N THR A 752 -11.20 0.11 30.94
CA THR A 752 -12.33 0.92 30.52
C THR A 752 -13.51 0.04 30.09
N LYS A 753 -14.70 0.34 30.62
CA LYS A 753 -15.95 -0.31 30.20
C LYS A 753 -16.27 0.04 28.76
N THR A 754 -16.40 -0.96 27.92
CA THR A 754 -16.74 -0.77 26.51
C THR A 754 -17.22 -2.07 25.86
N LYS A 755 -17.76 -1.93 24.65
CA LYS A 755 -17.99 -3.05 23.73
C LYS A 755 -16.76 -3.22 22.86
N VAL A 756 -16.30 -4.46 22.73
CA VAL A 756 -15.08 -4.78 22.00
C VAL A 756 -15.41 -5.58 20.76
N LYS A 757 -14.74 -5.23 19.65
CA LYS A 757 -14.76 -5.97 18.40
C LYS A 757 -13.47 -6.76 18.26
N VAL A 758 -13.60 -8.06 18.05
CA VAL A 758 -12.50 -8.95 17.63
C VAL A 758 -12.68 -9.27 16.16
N GLN A 759 -11.70 -8.95 15.33
CA GLN A 759 -11.72 -9.17 13.89
C GLN A 759 -10.50 -9.99 13.45
N LEU A 760 -10.78 -11.09 12.77
CA LEU A 760 -9.79 -11.98 12.17
C LEU A 760 -9.86 -11.82 10.65
N GLU A 761 -8.74 -11.47 10.02
CA GLU A 761 -8.61 -11.42 8.57
C GLU A 761 -7.42 -12.26 8.09
N GLY A 762 -7.53 -12.88 6.93
CA GLY A 762 -6.39 -13.52 6.29
C GLY A 762 -6.75 -14.42 5.14
N ILE A 763 -5.78 -15.25 4.74
CA ILE A 763 -5.91 -16.09 3.55
C ILE A 763 -5.46 -17.52 3.86
N THR A 764 -6.19 -18.49 3.32
CA THR A 764 -5.78 -19.90 3.38
C THR A 764 -4.63 -20.17 2.42
N SER A 765 -3.92 -21.28 2.61
CA SER A 765 -2.91 -21.76 1.65
C SER A 765 -3.49 -22.12 0.27
N SER A 766 -4.81 -22.25 0.15
CA SER A 766 -5.54 -22.42 -1.11
C SER A 766 -5.99 -21.11 -1.76
N GLY A 767 -5.63 -19.95 -1.19
CA GLY A 767 -5.95 -18.63 -1.75
C GLY A 767 -7.37 -18.13 -1.44
N ILE A 768 -8.03 -18.70 -0.43
CA ILE A 768 -9.39 -18.29 -0.03
C ILE A 768 -9.27 -17.20 1.04
N PRO A 769 -9.73 -15.96 0.78
CA PRO A 769 -9.76 -14.92 1.79
C PRO A 769 -10.83 -15.22 2.85
N VAL A 770 -10.56 -14.81 4.09
CA VAL A 770 -11.42 -15.06 5.25
C VAL A 770 -11.49 -13.80 6.11
N VAL A 771 -12.71 -13.45 6.50
CA VAL A 771 -12.99 -12.48 7.56
C VAL A 771 -13.94 -13.12 8.58
N LYS A 772 -13.64 -12.96 9.88
CA LYS A 772 -14.52 -13.33 10.99
C LYS A 772 -14.55 -12.20 12.01
N LYS A 773 -15.72 -11.97 12.61
CA LYS A 773 -15.92 -10.96 13.64
C LYS A 773 -16.68 -11.58 14.81
N VAL A 774 -16.24 -11.31 16.03
CA VAL A 774 -17.00 -11.57 17.26
C VAL A 774 -16.95 -10.34 18.15
N TYR A 775 -17.93 -10.21 19.03
CA TYR A 775 -18.08 -9.06 19.92
C TYR A 775 -18.28 -9.55 21.35
N TYR A 776 -17.73 -8.82 22.31
CA TYR A 776 -17.93 -9.04 23.75
C TYR A 776 -17.98 -7.71 24.48
N ASN A 777 -18.42 -7.72 25.75
CA ASN A 777 -18.48 -6.52 26.58
C ASN A 777 -17.46 -6.57 27.72
N ILE A 778 -16.91 -5.41 28.10
CA ILE A 778 -16.19 -5.20 29.35
C ILE A 778 -17.15 -4.45 30.29
N VAL A 779 -17.52 -5.08 31.40
CA VAL A 779 -18.49 -4.57 32.39
C VAL A 779 -17.93 -4.80 33.79
N GLU A 780 -18.34 -3.99 34.75
CA GLU A 780 -18.15 -4.32 36.17
C GLU A 780 -19.39 -5.09 36.63
N ASP A 781 -19.19 -6.17 37.38
CA ASP A 781 -20.23 -6.94 38.07
C ASP A 781 -21.17 -6.09 38.97
#